data_AF-A0A7K3GYG5-F1
#
_entry.id   AF-A0A7K3GYG5-F1
#
_cell.length_a   1.000
_cell.length_b   1.000
_cell.length_c   1.000
_cell.angle_alpha   90.00
_cell.angle_beta   90.00
_cell.angle_gamma   90.00
#
_symmetry.space_group_name_H-M   'P 1'
#
loop_
_entity.id
_entity.type
_entity.pdbx_description
1 polymer ?
#
loop_
_entity_poly.entity_id
_entity_poly.type
_entity_poly.pdbx_seq_one_letter_code
_entity_poly.pdbx_strand_id
1 'polypeptide(L)'
;MSAEHRRDRTKKRLLVYGVASAVAVAATAGTLALASPGFLGSDTARAATAPQARLQDEFRAAAEEFDVPQSVLMAVSYRQTRWEDHDGLPSTTGAYNVMGLTDVDPESLADPGSAEEREHRLEHMNRSGDPVVEKNFDAGKALRSLRQEPVDTGDPRLHTLDEAAGLIDASPEEVRADSGESIRAGAALLAEYQRDATGSLPEDPGAWYPAVARAGQSTDAKGARQFAQRVYESIRTGERRVTADGQSLTLPADPAVRPDRTADLDLAAATAAPAADCPSGLSCDFRPAAYKQNGGIDDWGNYNVANRPTAGNEITSIVIHDTEGSYSSALGVFQNSLSYASAHYLIRASDGLVTQLVENKNEAWHAANKTLNMHSIGIEHEGYAIKDGSWYTEPQYESSAALVKYLAGKYGIPLDREHVIGHDEVPGVLDANVKTQHWDPGPFWDWNHYMGLLGAPTGAEGPGGPYKAGQVVRVVPPFTTANQPKITNNGSAVPQQPANFTYLYSSPSTSSATLTDPYLGSQTWSEGWNWGNKVLAGGEFVVAEARQDWTAIWYGGKKAWFQNRGGQFATAAGTPDVVTAKAGASSVPVYGRAYPEDGAYAGTGVPVQNKNNESLSKYGVLSGQKYALAGGALKGSYYNSGNIDGSGAGSRVVVVGDTTYYPIRFNHRIGYVRTADVQLVKGTAPDPGTDRYNILGRDASGVLWQYQGTGEATAPFFGRFRVGGGWNDYNMVTTLTALRADGTGDMVARDKSGVLWYYKGTGNPAKPFGSRARVGGGWSVYDTITGARDLSGDGRADLIARDKSGVLWLYKGTGNAAKPFEAMSRVGGGWSVFNALADTGDLTGDGRADLIARDKSGVLWLYKGTGNAAKPFEAMSRVGGGWS
;
A
#
# COMPACT_ATOMS: atom_id res chain seq x y z
N MET A 1 61.13 -11.57 7.82
CA MET A 1 61.97 -12.03 8.95
C MET A 1 61.43 -11.32 10.18
N SER A 2 60.48 -11.95 10.89
CA SER A 2 60.67 -12.70 12.17
C SER A 2 60.90 -11.74 13.37
N ALA A 3 60.30 -11.87 14.54
CA ALA A 3 59.34 -12.82 15.09
C ALA A 3 58.89 -12.32 16.49
N GLU A 4 57.67 -12.71 16.87
CA GLU A 4 57.26 -13.17 18.23
C GLU A 4 57.13 -12.14 19.39
N HIS A 5 56.17 -12.22 20.34
CA HIS A 5 55.50 -13.40 20.93
C HIS A 5 54.19 -13.03 21.72
N ARG A 6 53.10 -13.79 21.45
CA ARG A 6 52.08 -14.45 22.33
C ARG A 6 51.03 -13.78 23.26
N ARG A 7 49.81 -14.37 23.10
CA ARG A 7 48.77 -14.87 24.06
C ARG A 7 47.91 -13.81 24.80
N ASP A 8 46.60 -13.98 25.01
CA ASP A 8 45.81 -15.20 25.27
C ASP A 8 44.31 -14.93 25.01
N ARG A 9 43.55 -15.89 24.45
CA ARG A 9 42.07 -15.88 24.50
C ARG A 9 41.54 -17.31 24.55
N THR A 10 41.02 -17.66 25.71
CA THR A 10 40.45 -18.95 26.08
C THR A 10 39.05 -19.15 25.48
N LYS A 11 38.84 -20.37 24.97
CA LYS A 11 37.60 -20.92 24.40
C LYS A 11 36.64 -21.42 25.47
N LYS A 12 35.35 -21.57 25.11
CA LYS A 12 34.45 -22.74 25.34
C LYS A 12 33.04 -22.36 24.82
N ARG A 13 32.22 -23.21 24.20
CA ARG A 13 32.32 -24.44 23.39
C ARG A 13 30.86 -24.68 22.92
N LEU A 14 30.57 -24.61 21.61
CA LEU A 14 29.33 -25.16 21.05
C LEU A 14 29.48 -26.67 20.88
N LEU A 15 28.46 -27.44 21.28
CA LEU A 15 28.36 -28.88 21.01
C LEU A 15 27.52 -29.08 19.74
N VAL A 16 28.17 -29.65 18.74
CA VAL A 16 27.60 -30.18 17.50
C VAL A 16 27.32 -31.67 17.72
N TYR A 17 26.14 -32.14 17.34
CA TYR A 17 25.92 -33.54 16.98
C TYR A 17 25.63 -33.62 15.48
N GLY A 18 26.60 -34.16 14.72
CA GLY A 18 26.31 -34.89 13.46
C GLY A 18 25.71 -36.25 13.82
N VAL A 19 25.05 -36.97 12.91
CA VAL A 19 25.70 -37.76 11.84
C VAL A 19 24.72 -38.08 10.70
N ALA A 20 25.25 -37.86 9.48
CA ALA A 20 25.14 -38.55 8.20
C ALA A 20 23.94 -39.44 7.77
N SER A 21 23.59 -39.22 6.50
CA SER A 21 22.68 -39.89 5.57
C SER A 21 23.09 -41.30 5.12
N ALA A 22 22.12 -42.15 4.74
CA ALA A 22 22.12 -42.94 3.47
C ALA A 22 20.86 -43.82 3.24
N VAL A 23 20.17 -43.54 2.11
CA VAL A 23 19.75 -44.46 1.01
C VAL A 23 18.61 -45.51 1.15
N ALA A 24 17.66 -45.39 0.20
CA ALA A 24 16.85 -46.37 -0.58
C ALA A 24 15.46 -46.92 -0.12
N VAL A 25 14.44 -46.44 -0.86
CA VAL A 25 13.33 -47.14 -1.57
C VAL A 25 12.69 -48.40 -0.97
N ALA A 26 11.38 -48.32 -0.66
CA ALA A 26 10.37 -49.32 -1.04
C ALA A 26 8.94 -48.77 -0.85
N ALA A 27 8.07 -49.01 -1.83
CA ALA A 27 6.65 -48.71 -1.80
C ALA A 27 5.86 -49.82 -1.10
N THR A 28 4.84 -49.48 -0.30
CA THR A 28 3.69 -50.35 -0.02
C THR A 28 2.44 -49.54 0.32
N ALA A 29 1.32 -50.06 -0.16
CA ALA A 29 -0.01 -49.48 -0.13
C ALA A 29 -0.73 -49.65 1.22
N GLY A 30 -1.65 -48.73 1.50
CA GLY A 30 -2.98 -49.01 2.06
C GLY A 30 -3.09 -49.37 3.54
N THR A 31 -3.80 -48.53 4.30
CA THR A 31 -5.01 -48.95 5.02
C THR A 31 -5.74 -47.73 5.61
N LEU A 32 -7.00 -47.58 5.21
CA LEU A 32 -8.00 -46.79 5.92
C LEU A 32 -8.32 -47.47 7.26
N ALA A 33 -8.34 -46.70 8.35
CA ALA A 33 -9.03 -47.09 9.57
C ALA A 33 -9.97 -45.94 9.98
N LEU A 34 -11.26 -46.18 9.75
CA LEU A 34 -12.39 -45.43 10.27
C LEU A 34 -12.46 -45.62 11.79
N ALA A 35 -12.53 -44.52 12.55
CA ALA A 35 -12.99 -44.53 13.93
C ALA A 35 -14.26 -43.66 14.03
N SER A 36 -15.38 -44.33 14.31
CA SER A 36 -16.67 -43.75 14.64
C SER A 36 -16.79 -43.48 16.15
N PRO A 37 -17.77 -42.66 16.60
CA PRO A 37 -17.63 -41.78 17.76
C PRO A 37 -18.15 -42.39 19.07
N GLY A 38 -17.54 -41.97 20.19
CA GLY A 38 -17.96 -42.28 21.55
C GLY A 38 -18.18 -40.99 22.37
N PHE A 39 -19.31 -40.95 23.07
CA PHE A 39 -19.99 -39.80 23.66
C PHE A 39 -19.44 -39.31 25.03
N LEU A 40 -19.57 -37.98 25.22
CA LEU A 40 -19.88 -37.23 26.46
C LEU A 40 -18.84 -37.11 27.59
N GLY A 41 -18.21 -35.93 27.62
CA GLY A 41 -17.80 -35.23 28.85
C GLY A 41 -18.18 -33.76 28.69
N SER A 42 -19.01 -33.25 29.60
CA SER A 42 -19.50 -31.88 29.64
C SER A 42 -18.38 -30.92 30.04
N ASP A 43 -17.86 -30.16 29.08
CA ASP A 43 -17.18 -28.91 29.36
C ASP A 43 -17.92 -27.77 28.68
N THR A 44 -18.22 -26.76 29.48
CA THR A 44 -18.83 -25.49 29.08
C THR A 44 -18.15 -24.96 27.83
N ALA A 45 -18.90 -24.93 26.74
CA ALA A 45 -18.51 -24.29 25.51
C ALA A 45 -18.31 -22.78 25.75
N ARG A 46 -17.10 -22.38 26.13
CA ARG A 46 -16.54 -21.10 25.70
C ARG A 46 -16.38 -21.29 24.19
N ALA A 47 -17.39 -20.89 23.43
CA ALA A 47 -17.33 -20.93 21.99
C ALA A 47 -16.04 -20.20 21.58
N ALA A 48 -15.08 -20.95 21.04
CA ALA A 48 -13.89 -20.36 20.45
C ALA A 48 -14.40 -19.40 19.37
N THR A 49 -14.29 -18.11 19.64
CA THR A 49 -14.57 -17.05 18.68
C THR A 49 -13.75 -17.36 17.45
N ALA A 50 -14.35 -17.20 16.26
CA ALA A 50 -13.60 -17.38 15.03
C ALA A 50 -12.35 -16.49 15.11
N PRO A 51 -11.15 -16.97 14.73
CA PRO A 51 -9.89 -16.24 14.90
C PRO A 51 -9.89 -14.80 14.34
N GLN A 52 -10.83 -14.48 13.46
CA GLN A 52 -10.99 -13.17 12.80
C GLN A 52 -11.76 -12.11 13.62
N ALA A 53 -12.37 -12.47 14.75
CA ALA A 53 -13.20 -11.56 15.56
C ALA A 53 -12.65 -11.31 16.98
N ARG A 54 -11.46 -11.85 17.31
CA ARG A 54 -10.89 -11.79 18.67
C ARG A 54 -10.70 -10.34 19.13
N LEU A 55 -10.02 -9.53 18.32
CA LEU A 55 -9.66 -8.16 18.69
C LEU A 55 -10.90 -7.28 18.92
N GLN A 56 -11.96 -7.48 18.12
CA GLN A 56 -13.24 -6.76 18.27
C GLN A 56 -13.92 -7.06 19.62
N ASP A 57 -13.81 -8.30 20.10
CA ASP A 57 -14.34 -8.72 21.39
C ASP A 57 -13.48 -8.22 22.56
N GLU A 58 -12.16 -8.20 22.40
CA GLU A 58 -11.22 -7.62 23.38
C GLU A 58 -11.47 -6.12 23.59
N PHE A 59 -11.70 -5.35 22.52
CA PHE A 59 -12.13 -3.94 22.62
C PHE A 59 -13.44 -3.77 23.38
N ARG A 60 -14.42 -4.65 23.16
CA ARG A 60 -15.70 -4.60 23.88
C ARG A 60 -15.50 -4.89 25.37
N ALA A 61 -14.74 -5.95 25.69
CA ALA A 61 -14.51 -6.36 27.06
C ALA A 61 -13.74 -5.30 27.87
N ALA A 62 -12.68 -4.70 27.32
CA ALA A 62 -11.93 -3.65 27.99
C ALA A 62 -12.73 -2.34 28.15
N ALA A 63 -13.54 -1.98 27.15
CA ALA A 63 -14.47 -0.85 27.25
C ALA A 63 -15.45 -1.02 28.42
N GLU A 64 -16.02 -2.22 28.59
CA GLU A 64 -16.88 -2.57 29.72
C GLU A 64 -16.12 -2.63 31.05
N GLU A 65 -14.89 -3.11 31.07
CA GLU A 65 -14.07 -3.25 32.28
C GLU A 65 -13.68 -1.89 32.89
N PHE A 66 -13.38 -0.89 32.05
CA PHE A 66 -12.83 0.41 32.48
C PHE A 66 -13.81 1.58 32.32
N ASP A 67 -15.09 1.28 32.03
CA ASP A 67 -16.15 2.28 31.79
C ASP A 67 -15.77 3.31 30.70
N VAL A 68 -15.07 2.88 29.65
CA VAL A 68 -14.69 3.70 28.50
C VAL A 68 -15.68 3.42 27.36
N PRO A 69 -16.29 4.42 26.70
CA PRO A 69 -17.10 4.17 25.53
C PRO A 69 -16.30 3.44 24.45
N GLN A 70 -16.79 2.27 24.01
CA GLN A 70 -16.09 1.43 23.03
C GLN A 70 -15.70 2.21 21.76
N SER A 71 -16.54 3.16 21.34
CA SER A 71 -16.27 4.01 20.18
C SER A 71 -15.05 4.91 20.38
N VAL A 72 -14.83 5.44 21.58
CA VAL A 72 -13.65 6.26 21.93
C VAL A 72 -12.40 5.39 21.94
N LEU A 73 -12.44 4.26 22.65
CA LEU A 73 -11.30 3.34 22.76
C LEU A 73 -10.82 2.85 21.38
N MET A 74 -11.75 2.37 20.56
CA MET A 74 -11.44 1.91 19.21
C MET A 74 -10.94 3.04 18.31
N ALA A 75 -11.51 4.24 18.40
CA ALA A 75 -11.10 5.36 17.57
C ALA A 75 -9.71 5.91 17.96
N VAL A 76 -9.37 5.96 19.26
CA VAL A 76 -8.03 6.31 19.73
C VAL A 76 -7.02 5.29 19.22
N SER A 77 -7.26 3.99 19.44
CA SER A 77 -6.41 2.91 18.94
C SER A 77 -6.23 2.97 17.42
N TYR A 78 -7.30 3.24 16.68
CA TYR A 78 -7.23 3.38 15.22
C TYR A 78 -6.31 4.53 14.79
N ARG A 79 -6.38 5.68 15.47
CA ARG A 79 -5.56 6.85 15.14
C ARG A 79 -4.12 6.75 15.64
N GLN A 80 -3.80 5.78 16.49
CA GLN A 80 -2.43 5.47 16.88
C GLN A 80 -1.77 4.46 15.93
N THR A 81 -2.38 3.29 15.74
CA THR A 81 -1.74 2.16 15.02
C THR A 81 -2.62 1.53 13.95
N ARG A 82 -3.83 2.05 13.72
CA ARG A 82 -4.82 1.46 12.82
C ARG A 82 -5.25 0.05 13.25
N TRP A 83 -5.20 -0.23 14.55
CA TRP A 83 -5.44 -1.54 15.17
C TRP A 83 -4.41 -2.62 14.84
N GLU A 84 -3.24 -2.25 14.32
CA GLU A 84 -2.15 -3.20 14.08
C GLU A 84 -1.35 -3.43 15.37
N ASP A 85 -0.97 -4.69 15.62
CA ASP A 85 -0.15 -5.09 16.78
C ASP A 85 1.37 -4.98 16.51
N HIS A 86 1.75 -4.91 15.22
CA HIS A 86 3.11 -4.83 14.74
C HIS A 86 4.03 -5.94 15.28
N ASP A 87 3.46 -7.15 15.51
CA ASP A 87 4.18 -8.29 16.11
C ASP A 87 4.89 -7.94 17.45
N GLY A 88 4.37 -6.95 18.18
CA GLY A 88 4.97 -6.46 19.43
C GLY A 88 6.26 -5.64 19.27
N LEU A 89 6.59 -5.23 18.05
CA LEU A 89 7.73 -4.35 17.76
C LEU A 89 7.34 -2.86 17.87
N PRO A 90 8.26 -1.99 18.36
CA PRO A 90 7.96 -0.57 18.52
C PRO A 90 7.86 0.19 17.20
N SER A 91 7.23 1.36 17.22
CA SER A 91 7.34 2.39 16.18
C SER A 91 8.68 3.10 16.24
N THR A 92 8.92 4.02 15.30
CA THR A 92 10.03 4.98 15.35
C THR A 92 10.12 5.76 16.68
N THR A 93 9.00 5.92 17.39
CA THR A 93 8.91 6.64 18.68
C THR A 93 8.72 5.73 19.88
N GLY A 94 8.93 4.42 19.75
CA GLY A 94 8.76 3.48 20.85
C GLY A 94 7.30 3.16 21.17
N ALA A 95 6.36 3.38 20.25
CA ALA A 95 4.96 3.00 20.45
C ALA A 95 4.74 1.51 20.16
N TYR A 96 4.08 0.80 21.06
CA TYR A 96 3.87 -0.65 20.96
C TYR A 96 2.40 -1.01 20.78
N ASN A 97 2.19 -2.05 19.99
CA ASN A 97 0.95 -2.82 19.90
C ASN A 97 -0.27 -1.94 19.55
N VAL A 98 -1.49 -2.48 19.67
CA VAL A 98 -2.72 -1.89 19.13
C VAL A 98 -3.10 -0.55 19.76
N MET A 99 -2.70 -0.27 21.01
CA MET A 99 -2.98 1.02 21.65
C MET A 99 -1.90 2.08 21.43
N GLY A 100 -0.75 1.72 20.83
CA GLY A 100 0.36 2.64 20.59
C GLY A 100 0.94 3.22 21.88
N LEU A 101 0.99 2.43 22.95
CA LEU A 101 1.56 2.83 24.23
C LEU A 101 3.07 2.94 24.10
N THR A 102 3.63 4.05 24.59
CA THR A 102 5.04 4.42 24.40
C THR A 102 5.91 3.92 25.53
N ASP A 103 7.07 3.39 25.15
CA ASP A 103 8.11 2.92 26.06
C ASP A 103 9.47 3.10 25.39
N VAL A 104 10.29 4.00 25.92
CA VAL A 104 11.60 4.34 25.35
C VAL A 104 12.69 4.13 26.38
N ASP A 105 13.40 3.01 26.23
CA ASP A 105 14.59 2.72 27.03
C ASP A 105 15.80 3.50 26.47
N PRO A 106 16.50 4.33 27.27
CA PRO A 106 17.75 4.96 26.84
C PRO A 106 18.82 3.98 26.35
N GLU A 107 18.82 2.71 26.78
CA GLU A 107 19.74 1.67 26.28
C GLU A 107 19.36 1.17 24.87
N SER A 108 18.11 1.38 24.44
CA SER A 108 17.61 1.02 23.10
C SER A 108 17.93 2.07 22.02
N LEU A 109 18.36 3.26 22.44
CA LEU A 109 18.83 4.31 21.55
C LEU A 109 20.25 3.94 21.06
N ALA A 110 20.45 3.98 19.74
CA ALA A 110 21.72 3.58 19.13
C ALA A 110 22.89 4.44 19.65
N ASP A 111 24.08 3.83 19.78
CA ASP A 111 25.29 4.53 20.23
C ASP A 111 25.65 5.64 19.23
N PRO A 112 25.47 6.92 19.62
CA PRO A 112 25.58 8.04 18.71
C PRO A 112 27.00 8.17 18.11
N GLY A 113 28.01 7.51 18.71
CA GLY A 113 29.42 7.57 18.35
C GLY A 113 29.93 6.47 17.39
N SER A 114 29.12 5.50 17.00
CA SER A 114 29.57 4.36 16.19
C SER A 114 30.06 4.77 14.78
N ALA A 115 30.96 3.99 14.19
CA ALA A 115 31.47 4.27 12.83
C ALA A 115 30.37 4.14 11.77
N GLU A 116 29.46 3.18 11.94
CA GLU A 116 28.33 2.91 11.07
C GLU A 116 27.33 4.08 11.06
N GLU A 117 26.99 4.63 12.22
CA GLU A 117 26.15 5.82 12.27
C GLU A 117 26.79 7.07 11.67
N ARG A 118 28.12 7.21 11.79
CA ARG A 118 28.83 8.34 11.17
C ARG A 118 28.79 8.27 9.66
N GLU A 119 28.92 7.07 9.10
CA GLU A 119 28.77 6.83 7.66
C GLU A 119 27.34 7.12 7.22
N HIS A 120 26.35 6.60 7.94
CA HIS A 120 24.93 6.84 7.70
C HIS A 120 24.57 8.34 7.72
N ARG A 121 25.05 9.10 8.71
CA ARG A 121 24.82 10.57 8.76
C ARG A 121 25.42 11.30 7.56
N LEU A 122 26.56 10.85 7.03
CA LEU A 122 27.15 11.44 5.83
C LEU A 122 26.33 11.14 4.59
N GLU A 123 25.68 9.99 4.53
CA GLU A 123 24.80 9.65 3.43
C GLU A 123 23.69 10.68 3.29
N HIS A 124 23.21 11.32 4.37
CA HIS A 124 22.14 12.34 4.35
C HIS A 124 22.61 13.78 4.13
N MET A 125 23.91 13.97 3.88
CA MET A 125 24.51 15.28 3.63
C MET A 125 24.81 15.49 2.15
N ASN A 126 25.20 16.71 1.78
CA ASN A 126 25.61 17.05 0.41
C ASN A 126 24.55 16.68 -0.64
N ARG A 127 23.40 17.34 -0.56
CA ARG A 127 22.15 16.99 -1.24
C ARG A 127 21.78 17.95 -2.37
N SER A 128 22.68 18.86 -2.76
CA SER A 128 22.38 19.87 -3.78
C SER A 128 22.22 19.25 -5.18
N GLY A 129 22.95 18.17 -5.48
CA GLY A 129 23.01 17.60 -6.82
C GLY A 129 23.63 18.54 -7.85
N ASP A 130 24.30 19.59 -7.37
CA ASP A 130 24.88 20.66 -8.18
C ASP A 130 26.40 20.70 -7.96
N PRO A 131 27.21 20.26 -8.94
CA PRO A 131 28.67 20.24 -8.82
C PRO A 131 29.29 21.61 -8.45
N VAL A 132 28.62 22.73 -8.76
CA VAL A 132 29.08 24.07 -8.40
C VAL A 132 29.04 24.29 -6.89
N VAL A 133 28.12 23.64 -6.20
CA VAL A 133 27.94 23.67 -4.74
C VAL A 133 28.74 22.53 -4.08
N GLU A 134 28.60 21.30 -4.58
CA GLU A 134 29.17 20.09 -3.95
C GLU A 134 30.69 20.16 -3.79
N LYS A 135 31.39 20.91 -4.67
CA LYS A 135 32.85 21.11 -4.60
C LYS A 135 33.34 21.67 -3.25
N ASN A 136 32.48 22.38 -2.51
CA ASN A 136 32.83 23.05 -1.26
C ASN A 136 32.51 22.20 -0.01
N PHE A 137 31.83 21.07 -0.17
CA PHE A 137 31.45 20.21 0.94
C PHE A 137 32.66 19.50 1.57
N ASP A 138 32.78 19.58 2.90
CA ASP A 138 33.78 18.85 3.69
C ASP A 138 33.07 17.95 4.71
N ALA A 139 33.03 16.65 4.39
CA ALA A 139 32.41 15.61 5.21
C ALA A 139 32.96 15.58 6.65
N GLY A 140 34.26 15.77 6.83
CA GLY A 140 34.89 15.74 8.15
C GLY A 140 34.50 16.95 9.00
N LYS A 141 34.41 18.13 8.39
CA LYS A 141 33.98 19.37 9.05
C LYS A 141 32.49 19.31 9.39
N ALA A 142 31.66 18.81 8.49
CA ALA A 142 30.23 18.61 8.70
C ALA A 142 29.97 17.68 9.91
N LEU A 143 30.57 16.48 9.92
CA LEU A 143 30.42 15.53 11.04
C LEU A 143 30.86 16.11 12.38
N ARG A 144 31.99 16.82 12.44
CA ARG A 144 32.48 17.43 13.70
C ARG A 144 31.60 18.57 14.21
N SER A 145 30.80 19.17 13.33
CA SER A 145 29.96 20.33 13.68
C SER A 145 28.59 19.96 14.24
N LEU A 146 28.11 18.74 13.99
CA LEU A 146 26.92 18.22 14.64
C LEU A 146 27.24 17.90 16.10
N ARG A 147 26.66 18.67 17.03
CA ARG A 147 26.71 18.36 18.45
C ARG A 147 25.72 17.25 18.76
N GLN A 148 26.13 16.30 19.58
CA GLN A 148 25.23 15.30 20.16
C GLN A 148 24.63 15.91 21.43
N GLU A 149 23.36 16.29 21.37
CA GLU A 149 22.61 16.54 22.60
C GLU A 149 22.13 15.19 23.15
N PRO A 150 22.26 14.94 24.46
CA PRO A 150 21.66 13.77 25.09
C PRO A 150 20.17 13.72 24.76
N VAL A 151 19.67 12.55 24.38
CA VAL A 151 18.23 12.33 24.23
C VAL A 151 17.65 12.29 25.64
N ASP A 152 16.76 13.24 25.95
CA ASP A 152 15.99 13.18 27.18
C ASP A 152 14.91 12.11 27.04
N THR A 153 15.17 10.94 27.62
CA THR A 153 14.21 9.84 27.68
C THR A 153 13.35 9.92 28.94
N GLY A 154 13.52 10.91 29.82
CA GLY A 154 12.78 11.00 31.09
C GLY A 154 11.37 11.57 30.98
N ASP A 155 10.95 12.01 29.79
CA ASP A 155 9.62 12.58 29.58
C ASP A 155 8.53 11.51 29.81
N PRO A 156 7.55 11.73 30.71
CA PRO A 156 6.49 10.76 30.99
C PRO A 156 5.73 10.29 29.75
N ARG A 157 5.65 11.13 28.70
CA ARG A 157 5.00 10.76 27.43
C ARG A 157 5.73 9.66 26.68
N LEU A 158 6.99 9.40 26.99
CA LEU A 158 7.76 8.29 26.44
C LEU A 158 7.58 6.98 27.21
N HIS A 159 6.81 6.99 28.32
CA HIS A 159 6.65 5.86 29.25
C HIS A 159 5.18 5.58 29.59
N THR A 160 4.26 5.86 28.66
CA THR A 160 2.83 5.60 28.88
C THR A 160 2.50 4.11 29.00
N LEU A 161 3.36 3.23 28.48
CA LEU A 161 3.21 1.79 28.60
C LEU A 161 3.40 1.31 30.04
N ASP A 162 4.44 1.80 30.73
CA ASP A 162 4.72 1.45 32.13
C ASP A 162 3.58 1.92 33.05
N GLU A 163 3.12 3.16 32.86
CA GLU A 163 1.97 3.72 33.57
C GLU A 163 0.72 2.85 33.35
N ALA A 164 0.40 2.55 32.09
CA ALA A 164 -0.79 1.77 31.73
C ALA A 164 -0.74 0.32 32.20
N ALA A 165 0.44 -0.32 32.18
CA ALA A 165 0.65 -1.67 32.69
C ALA A 165 0.37 -1.73 34.21
N GLY A 166 0.84 -0.71 34.95
CA GLY A 166 0.58 -0.58 36.38
C GLY A 166 -0.89 -0.46 36.74
N LEU A 167 -1.71 0.18 35.89
CA LEU A 167 -3.15 0.33 36.12
C LEU A 167 -3.95 -0.98 36.03
N ILE A 168 -3.40 -2.00 35.36
CA ILE A 168 -4.04 -3.31 35.16
C ILE A 168 -3.34 -4.46 35.89
N ASP A 169 -2.37 -4.14 36.75
CA ASP A 169 -1.51 -5.09 37.46
C ASP A 169 -0.79 -6.09 36.50
N ALA A 170 -0.39 -5.61 35.32
CA ALA A 170 0.38 -6.38 34.33
C ALA A 170 1.84 -5.89 34.22
N SER A 171 2.69 -6.72 33.64
CA SER A 171 4.05 -6.29 33.29
C SER A 171 4.10 -5.52 31.96
N PRO A 172 5.05 -4.57 31.80
CA PRO A 172 5.31 -3.93 30.51
C PRO A 172 5.52 -4.94 29.38
N GLU A 173 6.22 -6.04 29.63
CA GLU A 173 6.47 -7.08 28.63
C GLU A 173 5.19 -7.77 28.14
N GLU A 174 4.22 -8.02 29.03
CA GLU A 174 2.91 -8.57 28.66
C GLU A 174 2.12 -7.58 27.79
N VAL A 175 2.11 -6.31 28.16
CA VAL A 175 1.43 -5.24 27.40
C VAL A 175 2.06 -5.04 26.02
N ARG A 176 3.38 -5.17 25.89
CA ARG A 176 4.09 -5.11 24.60
C ARG A 176 3.71 -6.32 23.71
N ALA A 177 3.61 -7.52 24.27
CA ALA A 177 3.48 -8.76 23.51
C ALA A 177 2.04 -9.20 23.21
N ASP A 178 1.05 -8.79 24.02
CA ASP A 178 -0.34 -9.24 23.90
C ASP A 178 -1.31 -8.09 23.57
N SER A 179 -2.04 -8.22 22.45
CA SER A 179 -2.99 -7.19 22.02
C SER A 179 -4.15 -7.00 22.99
N GLY A 180 -4.58 -8.05 23.71
CA GLY A 180 -5.65 -7.95 24.70
C GLY A 180 -5.20 -7.15 25.92
N GLU A 181 -4.00 -7.43 26.44
CA GLU A 181 -3.43 -6.64 27.54
C GLU A 181 -3.11 -5.20 27.10
N SER A 182 -2.64 -4.99 25.88
CA SER A 182 -2.49 -3.64 25.30
C SER A 182 -3.80 -2.85 25.31
N ILE A 183 -4.91 -3.47 24.87
CA ILE A 183 -6.24 -2.84 24.87
C ILE A 183 -6.69 -2.52 26.30
N ARG A 184 -6.54 -3.45 27.25
CA ARG A 184 -6.90 -3.23 28.66
C ARG A 184 -6.09 -2.09 29.26
N ALA A 185 -4.77 -2.09 29.08
CA ALA A 185 -3.88 -1.05 29.56
C ALA A 185 -4.25 0.33 28.98
N GLY A 186 -4.46 0.42 27.67
CA GLY A 186 -4.87 1.67 27.03
C GLY A 186 -6.26 2.16 27.45
N ALA A 187 -7.21 1.24 27.71
CA ALA A 187 -8.52 1.59 28.26
C ALA A 187 -8.41 2.13 29.69
N ALA A 188 -7.62 1.49 30.54
CA ALA A 188 -7.36 1.94 31.91
C ALA A 188 -6.71 3.33 31.93
N LEU A 189 -5.71 3.57 31.07
CA LEU A 189 -5.03 4.86 30.95
C LEU A 189 -5.97 5.97 30.46
N LEU A 190 -6.83 5.69 29.47
CA LEU A 190 -7.84 6.65 29.02
C LEU A 190 -8.84 6.98 30.14
N ALA A 191 -9.27 5.99 30.92
CA ALA A 191 -10.16 6.20 32.06
C ALA A 191 -9.49 7.05 33.15
N GLU A 192 -8.20 6.83 33.43
CA GLU A 192 -7.41 7.68 34.33
C GLU A 192 -7.35 9.12 33.82
N TYR A 193 -6.99 9.34 32.55
CA TYR A 193 -6.95 10.68 31.96
C TYR A 193 -8.30 11.41 32.05
N GLN A 194 -9.40 10.69 31.89
CA GLN A 194 -10.74 11.25 31.99
C GLN A 194 -11.12 11.60 33.44
N ARG A 195 -10.76 10.74 34.41
CA ARG A 195 -10.94 11.00 35.84
C ARG A 195 -10.12 12.19 36.31
N ASP A 196 -8.87 12.29 35.88
CA ASP A 196 -8.00 13.43 36.17
C ASP A 196 -8.61 14.74 35.69
N ALA A 197 -9.17 14.74 34.47
CA ALA A 197 -9.70 15.94 33.85
C ALA A 197 -11.08 16.37 34.39
N THR A 198 -11.96 15.41 34.74
CA THR A 198 -13.38 15.71 35.00
C THR A 198 -13.95 15.08 36.27
N GLY A 199 -13.21 14.18 36.91
CA GLY A 199 -13.67 13.44 38.09
C GLY A 199 -14.78 12.40 37.83
N SER A 200 -15.13 12.12 36.57
CA SER A 200 -16.20 11.19 36.21
C SER A 200 -15.89 10.41 34.94
N LEU A 201 -16.56 9.27 34.74
CA LEU A 201 -16.51 8.45 33.53
C LEU A 201 -17.89 8.42 32.87
N PRO A 202 -18.23 9.42 32.04
CA PRO A 202 -19.55 9.51 31.42
C PRO A 202 -19.70 8.48 30.30
N GLU A 203 -20.91 7.94 30.13
CA GLU A 203 -21.25 7.06 28.99
C GLU A 203 -21.21 7.79 27.64
N ASP A 204 -21.40 9.12 27.64
CA ASP A 204 -21.40 9.94 26.42
C ASP A 204 -19.98 10.05 25.82
N PRO A 205 -19.72 9.50 24.62
CA PRO A 205 -18.43 9.64 23.94
C PRO A 205 -17.98 11.10 23.73
N GLY A 206 -18.93 12.04 23.64
CA GLY A 206 -18.66 13.46 23.47
C GLY A 206 -17.89 14.09 24.64
N ALA A 207 -18.09 13.59 25.85
CA ALA A 207 -17.48 14.13 27.07
C ALA A 207 -16.03 13.68 27.31
N TRP A 208 -15.51 12.76 26.49
CA TRP A 208 -14.15 12.19 26.60
C TRP A 208 -13.05 13.03 25.94
N TYR A 209 -13.38 14.23 25.47
CA TYR A 209 -12.47 15.09 24.73
C TYR A 209 -11.12 15.37 25.42
N PRO A 210 -11.05 15.69 26.74
CA PRO A 210 -9.76 15.95 27.38
C PRO A 210 -8.87 14.70 27.43
N ALA A 211 -9.43 13.52 27.73
CA ALA A 211 -8.68 12.26 27.72
C ALA A 211 -8.17 11.90 26.32
N VAL A 212 -9.02 12.05 25.31
CA VAL A 212 -8.66 11.84 23.90
C VAL A 212 -7.54 12.80 23.46
N ALA A 213 -7.60 14.07 23.84
CA ALA A 213 -6.59 15.05 23.49
C ALA A 213 -5.23 14.75 24.15
N ARG A 214 -5.23 14.30 25.43
CA ARG A 214 -4.03 13.88 26.16
C ARG A 214 -3.41 12.61 25.57
N ALA A 215 -4.23 11.65 25.14
CA ALA A 215 -3.77 10.41 24.51
C ALA A 215 -2.96 10.63 23.22
N GLY A 216 -3.11 11.77 22.55
CA GLY A 216 -2.28 12.15 21.40
C GLY A 216 -0.86 12.59 21.73
N GLN A 217 -0.49 12.70 23.01
CA GLN A 217 0.87 12.99 23.53
C GLN A 217 1.55 14.26 22.99
N SER A 218 0.81 15.16 22.34
CA SER A 218 1.39 16.40 21.79
C SER A 218 1.82 17.37 22.89
N THR A 219 2.91 18.09 22.66
CA THR A 219 3.44 19.12 23.58
C THR A 219 2.64 20.40 23.62
N ASP A 220 1.73 20.61 22.66
CA ASP A 220 0.98 21.85 22.52
C ASP A 220 -0.51 21.61 22.24
N ALA A 221 -1.32 22.61 22.59
CA ALA A 221 -2.76 22.50 22.46
C ALA A 221 -3.24 22.37 21.00
N LYS A 222 -2.45 22.77 20.00
CA LYS A 222 -2.82 22.68 18.58
C LYS A 222 -2.69 21.24 18.09
N GLY A 223 -1.59 20.55 18.40
CA GLY A 223 -1.40 19.14 18.09
C GLY A 223 -2.41 18.24 18.83
N ALA A 224 -2.65 18.50 20.12
CA ALA A 224 -3.65 17.75 20.90
C ALA A 224 -5.07 17.90 20.31
N ARG A 225 -5.45 19.12 19.90
CA ARG A 225 -6.71 19.39 19.19
C ARG A 225 -6.81 18.66 17.85
N GLN A 226 -5.70 18.58 17.11
CA GLN A 226 -5.65 17.88 15.82
C GLN A 226 -5.90 16.38 16.01
N PHE A 227 -5.20 15.74 16.93
CA PHE A 227 -5.40 14.32 17.22
C PHE A 227 -6.85 14.05 17.64
N ALA A 228 -7.38 14.82 18.59
CA ALA A 228 -8.76 14.67 19.03
C ALA A 228 -9.76 14.88 17.88
N GLN A 229 -9.54 15.86 17.00
CA GLN A 229 -10.40 16.06 15.84
C GLN A 229 -10.47 14.80 14.94
N ARG A 230 -9.34 14.12 14.70
CA ARG A 230 -9.29 12.91 13.88
C ARG A 230 -9.96 11.71 14.57
N VAL A 231 -9.80 11.57 15.89
CA VAL A 231 -10.52 10.55 16.68
C VAL A 231 -12.03 10.74 16.58
N TYR A 232 -12.52 11.97 16.81
CA TYR A 232 -13.95 12.27 16.69
C TYR A 232 -14.47 12.25 15.24
N GLU A 233 -13.59 12.33 14.24
CA GLU A 233 -13.95 12.05 12.85
C GLU A 233 -14.19 10.56 12.63
N SER A 234 -13.30 9.67 13.10
CA SER A 234 -13.50 8.21 13.05
C SER A 234 -14.79 7.77 13.73
N ILE A 235 -15.11 8.34 14.90
CA ILE A 235 -16.39 8.02 15.58
C ILE A 235 -17.58 8.42 14.69
N ARG A 236 -17.55 9.62 14.08
CA ARG A 236 -18.67 10.12 13.29
C ARG A 236 -18.86 9.40 11.95
N THR A 237 -17.78 8.99 11.30
CA THR A 237 -17.82 8.36 9.97
C THR A 237 -17.77 6.85 10.04
N GLY A 238 -17.35 6.28 11.17
CA GLY A 238 -17.01 4.88 11.32
C GLY A 238 -15.68 4.53 10.66
N GLU A 239 -15.14 3.37 11.01
CA GLU A 239 -13.91 2.80 10.43
C GLU A 239 -14.09 1.30 10.21
N ARG A 240 -13.44 0.73 9.21
CA ARG A 240 -13.43 -0.72 8.97
C ARG A 240 -12.12 -1.17 8.37
N ARG A 241 -11.52 -2.21 8.93
CA ARG A 241 -10.21 -2.71 8.49
C ARG A 241 -10.09 -4.22 8.68
N VAL A 242 -9.25 -4.83 7.85
CA VAL A 242 -8.64 -6.13 8.15
C VAL A 242 -7.16 -5.88 8.43
N THR A 243 -6.69 -6.21 9.62
CA THR A 243 -5.29 -6.04 10.06
C THR A 243 -4.35 -7.00 9.33
N ALA A 244 -3.05 -6.81 9.45
CA ALA A 244 -2.04 -7.62 8.76
C ALA A 244 -2.14 -9.11 9.13
N ASP A 245 -2.45 -9.42 10.39
CA ASP A 245 -2.67 -10.77 10.93
C ASP A 245 -4.07 -11.35 10.59
N GLY A 246 -4.97 -10.54 10.01
CA GLY A 246 -6.25 -10.98 9.48
C GLY A 246 -7.46 -10.78 10.39
N GLN A 247 -7.36 -10.03 11.50
CA GLN A 247 -8.51 -9.61 12.32
C GLN A 247 -9.39 -8.64 11.53
N SER A 248 -10.71 -8.82 11.58
CA SER A 248 -11.66 -7.89 10.96
C SER A 248 -12.31 -7.03 12.04
N LEU A 249 -12.09 -5.72 11.98
CA LEU A 249 -12.64 -4.75 12.94
C LEU A 249 -13.59 -3.76 12.25
N THR A 250 -14.59 -3.31 13.00
CA THR A 250 -15.53 -2.28 12.58
C THR A 250 -15.87 -1.37 13.74
N LEU A 251 -15.56 -0.08 13.59
CA LEU A 251 -16.09 1.00 14.41
C LEU A 251 -17.36 1.52 13.70
N PRO A 252 -18.56 1.33 14.27
CA PRO A 252 -19.79 1.87 13.70
C PRO A 252 -19.77 3.40 13.68
N ALA A 253 -20.33 3.99 12.62
CA ALA A 253 -20.47 5.43 12.51
C ALA A 253 -21.56 5.95 13.46
N ASP A 254 -21.22 6.96 14.27
CA ASP A 254 -22.17 7.73 15.07
C ASP A 254 -22.06 9.24 14.75
N PRO A 255 -22.84 9.73 13.77
CA PRO A 255 -22.79 11.12 13.34
C PRO A 255 -23.37 12.11 14.37
N ALA A 256 -23.95 11.65 15.48
CA ALA A 256 -24.51 12.50 16.54
C ALA A 256 -23.44 12.97 17.53
N VAL A 257 -22.36 12.21 17.73
CA VAL A 257 -21.30 12.52 18.71
C VAL A 257 -20.64 13.86 18.40
N ARG A 258 -20.54 14.73 19.41
CA ARG A 258 -19.83 16.02 19.35
C ARG A 258 -18.85 16.12 20.51
N PRO A 259 -17.58 16.48 20.28
CA PRO A 259 -16.63 16.66 21.37
C PRO A 259 -17.01 17.86 22.24
N ASP A 260 -17.04 17.67 23.56
CA ASP A 260 -17.14 18.75 24.53
C ASP A 260 -15.77 19.43 24.69
N ARG A 261 -15.62 20.59 24.05
CA ARG A 261 -14.37 21.36 24.04
C ARG A 261 -14.31 22.41 25.17
N THR A 262 -15.16 22.30 26.19
CA THR A 262 -15.20 23.27 27.29
C THR A 262 -14.10 23.06 28.33
N ALA A 263 -13.50 21.86 28.38
CA ALA A 263 -12.37 21.56 29.26
C ALA A 263 -11.06 22.23 28.78
N ASP A 264 -10.31 22.81 29.72
CA ASP A 264 -8.95 23.27 29.48
C ASP A 264 -8.01 22.05 29.37
N LEU A 265 -7.07 22.08 28.42
CA LEU A 265 -6.13 20.97 28.18
C LEU A 265 -4.84 21.09 29.02
N ASP A 266 -4.65 22.20 29.76
CA ASP A 266 -3.42 22.49 30.52
C ASP A 266 -2.13 22.31 29.69
N LEU A 267 -2.22 22.64 28.40
CA LEU A 267 -1.11 22.58 27.46
C LEU A 267 -0.70 23.99 27.04
N ALA A 268 0.60 24.18 26.85
CA ALA A 268 1.13 25.44 26.37
C ALA A 268 0.46 25.86 25.05
N ALA A 269 0.18 27.16 24.92
CA ALA A 269 -0.15 27.72 23.63
C ALA A 269 1.04 27.52 22.69
N ALA A 270 0.77 27.13 21.44
CA ALA A 270 1.81 27.06 20.41
C ALA A 270 2.54 28.41 20.33
N THR A 271 3.87 28.38 20.34
CA THR A 271 4.68 29.59 20.28
C THR A 271 4.44 30.35 18.97
N ALA A 272 4.44 31.69 19.03
CA ALA A 272 4.28 32.54 17.86
C ALA A 272 5.55 32.48 16.98
N ALA A 273 5.65 31.45 16.15
CA ALA A 273 6.62 31.36 15.06
C ALA A 273 6.11 32.16 13.84
N PRO A 274 6.98 32.52 12.87
CA PRO A 274 6.54 32.93 11.54
C PRO A 274 5.53 31.91 10.99
N ALA A 275 4.49 32.39 10.31
CA ALA A 275 3.45 31.50 9.80
C ALA A 275 4.04 30.54 8.75
N ALA A 276 4.05 29.25 9.06
CA ALA A 276 4.40 28.21 8.09
C ALA A 276 3.38 28.18 6.94
N ASP A 277 3.84 27.93 5.73
CA ASP A 277 3.01 27.72 4.54
C ASP A 277 2.41 26.31 4.57
N CYS A 278 1.30 26.14 5.29
CA CYS A 278 0.62 24.86 5.47
C CYS A 278 -0.92 25.03 5.52
N PRO A 279 -1.72 23.96 5.35
CA PRO A 279 -3.18 24.08 5.36
C PRO A 279 -3.73 24.49 6.73
N SER A 280 -4.85 25.20 6.72
CA SER A 280 -5.57 25.57 7.94
C SER A 280 -5.98 24.34 8.75
N GLY A 281 -5.77 24.37 10.07
CA GLY A 281 -6.12 23.29 10.98
C GLY A 281 -5.03 22.24 11.19
N LEU A 282 -4.00 22.21 10.33
CA LEU A 282 -2.81 21.37 10.53
C LEU A 282 -1.87 22.01 11.55
N SER A 283 -1.33 21.22 12.48
CA SER A 283 -0.30 21.65 13.42
C SER A 283 1.01 21.84 12.68
N CYS A 284 1.45 23.09 12.62
CA CYS A 284 2.64 23.48 11.89
C CYS A 284 3.38 24.58 12.62
N ASP A 285 4.71 24.55 12.52
CA ASP A 285 5.61 25.63 12.91
C ASP A 285 6.64 25.90 11.79
N PHE A 286 7.40 26.99 11.95
CA PHE A 286 8.48 27.35 11.03
C PHE A 286 9.79 27.43 11.80
N ARG A 287 10.73 26.53 11.48
CA ARG A 287 12.08 26.49 12.07
C ARG A 287 13.11 26.50 10.94
N PRO A 288 13.66 27.66 10.56
CA PRO A 288 14.40 27.77 9.31
C PRO A 288 15.65 26.88 9.29
N ALA A 289 15.91 26.25 8.14
CA ALA A 289 17.20 25.67 7.82
C ALA A 289 18.28 26.77 7.78
N ALA A 290 19.53 26.40 8.08
CA ALA A 290 20.61 27.37 8.13
C ALA A 290 21.02 27.86 6.74
N TYR A 291 21.00 29.17 6.54
CA TYR A 291 21.55 29.84 5.36
C TYR A 291 22.65 30.80 5.79
N LYS A 292 23.89 30.37 5.56
CA LYS A 292 25.07 31.07 6.05
C LYS A 292 26.26 30.80 5.16
N GLN A 293 27.08 31.83 4.95
CA GLN A 293 28.38 31.71 4.29
C GLN A 293 29.33 30.89 5.16
N ASN A 294 29.88 29.79 4.61
CA ASN A 294 30.81 28.92 5.32
C ASN A 294 32.29 29.19 4.97
N GLY A 295 32.53 29.85 3.83
CA GLY A 295 33.85 30.14 3.29
C GLY A 295 33.83 31.37 2.39
N GLY A 296 34.14 31.20 1.10
CA GLY A 296 34.01 32.24 0.08
C GLY A 296 32.55 32.67 -0.14
N ILE A 297 32.34 33.73 -0.93
CA ILE A 297 30.98 34.21 -1.23
C ILE A 297 30.17 33.21 -2.08
N ASP A 298 30.87 32.25 -2.72
CA ASP A 298 30.33 31.11 -3.46
C ASP A 298 30.20 29.83 -2.61
N ASP A 299 30.38 29.91 -1.28
CA ASP A 299 30.28 28.81 -0.33
C ASP A 299 29.29 29.16 0.80
N TRP A 300 28.09 28.59 0.71
CA TRP A 300 27.04 28.69 1.72
C TRP A 300 26.31 27.35 1.94
N GLY A 301 25.54 27.29 3.02
CA GLY A 301 24.84 26.06 3.44
C GLY A 301 23.39 25.92 2.96
N ASN A 302 23.04 24.64 2.79
CA ASN A 302 21.73 23.99 2.85
C ASN A 302 20.65 24.31 1.81
N TYR A 303 20.53 25.50 1.25
CA TYR A 303 19.54 25.78 0.21
C TYR A 303 19.93 26.96 -0.68
N ASN A 304 19.20 27.18 -1.77
CA ASN A 304 19.34 28.37 -2.61
C ASN A 304 18.17 29.33 -2.42
N VAL A 305 18.46 30.59 -2.14
CA VAL A 305 17.45 31.66 -2.24
C VAL A 305 16.99 31.74 -3.69
N ALA A 306 15.69 31.67 -3.92
CA ALA A 306 15.07 31.70 -5.24
C ALA A 306 13.70 32.40 -5.19
N ASN A 307 12.96 32.36 -6.28
CA ASN A 307 11.61 32.92 -6.37
C ASN A 307 10.67 31.98 -7.14
N ARG A 308 10.63 30.71 -6.73
CA ARG A 308 9.77 29.68 -7.34
C ARG A 308 8.29 29.88 -6.97
N PRO A 309 7.35 29.49 -7.85
CA PRO A 309 7.57 29.02 -9.21
C PRO A 309 7.79 30.17 -10.21
N THR A 310 8.75 30.02 -11.11
CA THR A 310 8.98 30.88 -12.30
C THR A 310 9.23 30.00 -13.52
N ALA A 311 9.23 30.58 -14.73
CA ALA A 311 9.48 29.83 -15.96
C ALA A 311 10.83 29.09 -15.91
N GLY A 312 10.81 27.77 -16.06
CA GLY A 312 11.99 26.89 -15.94
C GLY A 312 12.42 26.55 -14.51
N ASN A 313 11.63 26.93 -13.51
CA ASN A 313 11.84 26.63 -12.10
C ASN A 313 10.48 26.40 -11.39
N GLU A 314 9.54 25.79 -12.11
CA GLU A 314 8.18 25.47 -11.64
C GLU A 314 8.20 24.32 -10.63
N ILE A 315 7.31 24.34 -9.65
CA ILE A 315 7.17 23.24 -8.68
C ILE A 315 6.17 22.24 -9.26
N THR A 316 6.66 21.10 -9.75
CA THR A 316 5.85 20.10 -10.45
C THR A 316 5.71 18.79 -9.69
N SER A 317 6.44 18.62 -8.60
CA SER A 317 6.61 17.33 -7.94
C SER A 317 6.79 17.48 -6.43
N ILE A 318 6.56 16.41 -5.68
CA ILE A 318 6.82 16.30 -4.25
C ILE A 318 7.68 15.05 -4.04
N VAL A 319 8.75 15.18 -3.26
CA VAL A 319 9.64 14.06 -2.93
C VAL A 319 9.47 13.72 -1.45
N ILE A 320 9.13 12.47 -1.18
CA ILE A 320 8.96 11.88 0.15
C ILE A 320 10.28 11.24 0.56
N HIS A 321 10.74 11.58 1.76
CA HIS A 321 11.96 11.11 2.37
C HIS A 321 11.67 10.54 3.75
N ASP A 322 12.58 9.71 4.23
CA ASP A 322 12.73 9.46 5.66
C ASP A 322 14.08 9.99 6.17
N THR A 323 14.11 10.40 7.43
CA THR A 323 15.27 11.10 8.00
C THR A 323 16.39 10.18 8.42
N GLU A 324 16.16 8.87 8.45
CA GLU A 324 17.12 7.87 8.94
C GLU A 324 17.64 8.19 10.37
N GLY A 325 16.73 8.68 11.22
CA GLY A 325 17.04 9.30 12.49
C GLY A 325 15.82 9.91 13.20
N SER A 326 16.05 10.56 14.35
CA SER A 326 15.02 11.27 15.09
C SER A 326 14.73 12.66 14.53
N TYR A 327 13.57 13.23 14.86
CA TYR A 327 13.17 14.59 14.51
C TYR A 327 14.18 15.64 15.00
N SER A 328 14.68 15.49 16.23
CA SER A 328 15.68 16.41 16.80
C SER A 328 17.03 16.33 16.08
N SER A 329 17.45 15.11 15.72
CA SER A 329 18.67 14.88 14.93
C SER A 329 18.56 15.52 13.54
N ALA A 330 17.47 15.25 12.83
CA ALA A 330 17.21 15.81 11.50
C ALA A 330 17.14 17.34 11.52
N LEU A 331 16.44 17.92 12.49
CA LEU A 331 16.40 19.37 12.67
C LEU A 331 17.80 19.95 12.92
N GLY A 332 18.63 19.28 13.73
CA GLY A 332 20.03 19.66 13.96
C GLY A 332 20.88 19.62 12.69
N VAL A 333 20.67 18.64 11.80
CA VAL A 333 21.32 18.57 10.49
C VAL A 333 20.93 19.77 9.62
N PHE A 334 19.64 20.06 9.51
CA PHE A 334 19.14 21.15 8.64
C PHE A 334 19.45 22.55 9.18
N GLN A 335 19.62 22.70 10.49
CA GLN A 335 20.06 23.94 11.14
C GLN A 335 21.60 24.11 11.18
N ASN A 336 22.35 23.16 10.62
CA ASN A 336 23.78 23.26 10.48
C ASN A 336 24.18 23.56 9.03
N SER A 337 24.72 24.76 8.77
CA SER A 337 25.08 25.20 7.42
C SER A 337 26.22 24.38 6.78
N LEU A 338 26.91 23.55 7.55
CA LEU A 338 27.97 22.67 7.05
C LEU A 338 27.43 21.33 6.51
N SER A 339 26.15 21.03 6.69
CA SER A 339 25.52 19.78 6.23
C SER A 339 25.27 19.73 4.72
N TYR A 340 25.08 20.88 4.09
CA TYR A 340 24.76 20.98 2.65
C TYR A 340 23.51 20.17 2.28
N ALA A 341 22.52 20.17 3.17
CA ALA A 341 21.27 19.45 3.03
C ALA A 341 20.14 20.23 3.70
N SER A 342 18.95 20.18 3.12
CA SER A 342 17.71 20.68 3.71
C SER A 342 16.50 20.04 3.04
N ALA A 343 15.38 20.02 3.75
CA ALA A 343 14.07 19.80 3.17
C ALA A 343 13.21 21.06 3.29
N HIS A 344 12.05 21.08 2.64
CA HIS A 344 11.09 22.15 2.86
C HIS A 344 10.29 21.91 4.14
N TYR A 345 9.97 20.64 4.42
CA TYR A 345 9.17 20.23 5.57
C TYR A 345 9.78 19.00 6.25
N LEU A 346 9.61 18.91 7.56
CA LEU A 346 9.96 17.78 8.41
C LEU A 346 8.74 17.40 9.26
N ILE A 347 8.42 16.12 9.34
CA ILE A 347 7.24 15.60 10.03
C ILE A 347 7.65 14.69 11.18
N ARG A 348 7.26 15.11 12.40
CA ARG A 348 7.55 14.40 13.64
C ARG A 348 6.65 13.17 13.81
N ALA A 349 7.24 12.07 14.27
CA ALA A 349 6.57 10.78 14.37
C ALA A 349 5.55 10.68 15.50
N SER A 350 5.78 11.33 16.63
CA SER A 350 4.94 11.17 17.82
C SER A 350 3.54 11.79 17.70
N ASP A 351 3.42 12.92 17.01
CA ASP A 351 2.16 13.68 16.94
C ASP A 351 1.82 14.25 15.56
N GLY A 352 2.68 14.01 14.56
CA GLY A 352 2.48 14.51 13.20
C GLY A 352 2.64 16.03 13.08
N LEU A 353 3.40 16.69 13.97
CA LEU A 353 3.79 18.10 13.79
C LEU A 353 4.53 18.28 12.46
N VAL A 354 4.10 19.27 11.67
CA VAL A 354 4.74 19.65 10.41
C VAL A 354 5.59 20.91 10.59
N THR A 355 6.91 20.74 10.54
CA THR A 355 7.86 21.86 10.64
C THR A 355 8.34 22.28 9.28
N GLN A 356 8.02 23.50 8.87
CA GLN A 356 8.61 24.07 7.65
C GLN A 356 10.01 24.60 7.95
N LEU A 357 10.98 24.19 7.13
CA LEU A 357 12.41 24.50 7.25
C LEU A 357 12.88 25.48 6.15
N VAL A 358 12.39 25.31 4.92
CA VAL A 358 12.72 26.17 3.79
C VAL A 358 11.43 26.68 3.17
N GLU A 359 11.35 27.99 2.95
CA GLU A 359 10.20 28.58 2.24
C GLU A 359 10.09 28.00 0.83
N ASN A 360 8.88 27.66 0.38
CA ASN A 360 8.64 27.01 -0.91
C ASN A 360 9.17 27.77 -2.14
N LYS A 361 9.35 29.09 -2.03
CA LYS A 361 9.95 29.91 -3.10
C LYS A 361 11.46 29.65 -3.30
N ASN A 362 12.13 29.18 -2.25
CA ASN A 362 13.56 28.85 -2.26
C ASN A 362 13.74 27.38 -2.67
N GLU A 363 14.90 27.03 -3.21
CA GLU A 363 15.22 25.65 -3.60
C GLU A 363 15.97 24.96 -2.44
N ALA A 364 15.28 24.07 -1.73
CA ALA A 364 15.93 23.19 -0.74
C ALA A 364 16.83 22.15 -1.41
N TRP A 365 17.82 21.64 -0.68
CA TRP A 365 18.75 20.61 -1.15
C TRP A 365 18.38 19.28 -0.51
N HIS A 366 17.48 18.53 -1.11
CA HIS A 366 17.01 17.24 -0.57
C HIS A 366 17.27 16.08 -1.54
N ALA A 367 17.13 16.29 -2.85
CA ALA A 367 17.07 15.20 -3.82
C ALA A 367 18.43 14.70 -4.35
N ALA A 368 19.55 15.37 -4.02
CA ALA A 368 20.85 15.14 -4.66
C ALA A 368 20.78 15.17 -6.21
N ASN A 369 19.79 15.90 -6.75
CA ASN A 369 19.56 16.07 -8.17
C ASN A 369 19.02 17.48 -8.41
N LYS A 370 19.82 18.32 -9.09
CA LYS A 370 19.49 19.73 -9.33
C LYS A 370 18.16 19.92 -10.06
N THR A 371 17.85 19.09 -11.07
CA THR A 371 16.55 19.18 -11.77
C THR A 371 15.40 18.93 -10.80
N LEU A 372 15.49 17.93 -9.91
CA LEU A 372 14.41 17.67 -8.95
C LEU A 372 14.36 18.71 -7.82
N ASN A 373 15.50 19.15 -7.28
CA ASN A 373 15.52 20.22 -6.26
C ASN A 373 14.85 21.49 -6.76
N MET A 374 15.12 21.89 -8.02
CA MET A 374 14.44 23.01 -8.68
C MET A 374 12.93 22.79 -8.81
N HIS A 375 12.51 21.58 -9.17
CA HIS A 375 11.14 21.28 -9.57
C HIS A 375 10.29 20.54 -8.53
N SER A 376 10.70 20.54 -7.25
CA SER A 376 9.94 19.84 -6.22
C SER A 376 9.95 20.49 -4.84
N ILE A 377 9.07 19.96 -3.99
CA ILE A 377 9.08 20.14 -2.54
C ILE A 377 9.52 18.82 -1.89
N GLY A 378 10.66 18.80 -1.23
CA GLY A 378 11.08 17.71 -0.34
C GLY A 378 10.41 17.74 1.03
N ILE A 379 9.89 16.59 1.47
CA ILE A 379 9.24 16.38 2.78
C ILE A 379 9.90 15.18 3.48
N GLU A 380 10.48 15.45 4.64
CA GLU A 380 11.16 14.48 5.50
C GLU A 380 10.21 13.92 6.56
N HIS A 381 10.28 12.61 6.78
CA HIS A 381 9.52 11.93 7.83
C HIS A 381 10.50 11.33 8.84
N GLU A 382 10.33 11.66 10.11
CA GLU A 382 11.08 11.00 11.19
C GLU A 382 10.87 9.48 11.08
N GLY A 383 11.95 8.72 10.86
CA GLY A 383 11.84 7.34 10.42
C GLY A 383 13.16 6.74 10.00
N TYR A 384 13.08 5.50 9.53
CA TYR A 384 14.19 4.73 8.98
C TYR A 384 13.68 3.88 7.83
N ALA A 385 14.44 3.75 6.74
CA ALA A 385 14.07 2.88 5.63
C ALA A 385 14.06 1.40 6.08
N ILE A 386 15.07 0.99 6.86
CA ILE A 386 15.17 -0.35 7.47
C ILE A 386 15.83 -0.29 8.84
N LYS A 387 15.02 -0.41 9.89
CA LYS A 387 15.47 -0.66 11.26
C LYS A 387 14.43 -1.50 12.00
N ASP A 388 14.87 -2.46 12.80
CA ASP A 388 13.95 -3.25 13.61
C ASP A 388 13.17 -2.33 14.57
N GLY A 389 11.84 -2.48 14.63
CA GLY A 389 11.00 -1.64 15.48
C GLY A 389 11.04 -0.16 15.12
N SER A 390 10.67 0.19 13.87
CA SER A 390 10.69 1.57 13.39
C SER A 390 9.58 1.93 12.41
N TRP A 391 8.39 1.33 12.57
CA TRP A 391 7.28 1.61 11.66
C TRP A 391 6.82 3.07 11.72
N TYR A 392 6.43 3.62 10.56
CA TYR A 392 5.90 4.98 10.40
C TYR A 392 4.50 5.11 11.00
N THR A 393 4.26 6.17 11.76
CA THR A 393 3.03 6.31 12.54
C THR A 393 1.86 6.87 11.73
N GLU A 394 0.63 6.55 12.13
CA GLU A 394 -0.57 7.10 11.48
C GLU A 394 -0.64 8.64 11.53
N PRO A 395 -0.30 9.30 12.67
CA PRO A 395 -0.22 10.76 12.71
C PRO A 395 0.70 11.37 11.65
N GLN A 396 1.84 10.72 11.32
CA GLN A 396 2.73 11.17 10.24
C GLN A 396 2.06 11.06 8.88
N TYR A 397 1.52 9.88 8.54
CA TYR A 397 0.86 9.66 7.26
C TYR A 397 -0.26 10.67 7.01
N GLU A 398 -1.12 10.91 8.00
CA GLU A 398 -2.24 11.82 7.90
C GLU A 398 -1.82 13.29 7.77
N SER A 399 -0.83 13.72 8.57
CA SER A 399 -0.31 15.10 8.50
C SER A 399 0.42 15.35 7.18
N SER A 400 1.22 14.39 6.73
CA SER A 400 1.89 14.41 5.44
C SER A 400 0.89 14.47 4.30
N ALA A 401 -0.15 13.62 4.32
CA ALA A 401 -1.18 13.61 3.28
C ALA A 401 -1.97 14.94 3.24
N ALA A 402 -2.28 15.54 4.39
CA ALA A 402 -2.92 16.84 4.46
C ALA A 402 -2.03 17.95 3.85
N LEU A 403 -0.74 17.96 4.18
CA LEU A 403 0.23 18.89 3.60
C LEU A 403 0.36 18.69 2.09
N VAL A 404 0.53 17.46 1.63
CA VAL A 404 0.70 17.15 0.20
C VAL A 404 -0.54 17.51 -0.61
N LYS A 405 -1.76 17.25 -0.11
CA LYS A 405 -3.00 17.75 -0.77
C LYS A 405 -3.00 19.26 -0.94
N TYR A 406 -2.60 19.99 0.12
CA TYR A 406 -2.53 21.45 0.08
C TYR A 406 -1.50 21.96 -0.94
N LEU A 407 -0.28 21.42 -0.91
CA LEU A 407 0.78 21.80 -1.83
C LEU A 407 0.43 21.43 -3.28
N ALA A 408 -0.15 20.26 -3.48
CA ALA A 408 -0.59 19.81 -4.80
C ALA A 408 -1.69 20.72 -5.36
N GLY A 409 -2.69 21.08 -4.55
CA GLY A 409 -3.70 22.07 -4.95
C GLY A 409 -3.12 23.46 -5.22
N LYS A 410 -2.12 23.88 -4.45
CA LYS A 410 -1.46 25.20 -4.60
C LYS A 410 -0.64 25.32 -5.89
N TYR A 411 0.09 24.26 -6.25
CA TYR A 411 1.01 24.27 -7.39
C TYR A 411 0.49 23.52 -8.63
N GLY A 412 -0.72 22.92 -8.55
CA GLY A 412 -1.30 22.15 -9.65
C GLY A 412 -0.60 20.82 -9.90
N ILE A 413 -0.06 20.19 -8.85
CA ILE A 413 0.65 18.90 -8.94
C ILE A 413 -0.40 17.78 -8.95
N PRO A 414 -0.40 16.90 -9.97
CA PRO A 414 -1.26 15.73 -9.95
C PRO A 414 -1.01 14.83 -8.73
N LEU A 415 -2.08 14.37 -8.08
CA LEU A 415 -1.99 13.39 -6.99
C LEU A 415 -1.91 11.98 -7.57
N ASP A 416 -0.71 11.62 -8.02
CA ASP A 416 -0.35 10.30 -8.50
C ASP A 416 1.11 9.98 -8.12
N ARG A 417 1.56 8.76 -8.40
CA ARG A 417 2.94 8.36 -8.11
C ARG A 417 3.94 8.86 -9.14
N GLU A 418 3.49 9.53 -10.19
CA GLU A 418 4.40 10.12 -11.18
C GLU A 418 4.89 11.50 -10.74
N HIS A 419 4.17 12.15 -9.82
CA HIS A 419 4.52 13.47 -9.28
C HIS A 419 4.75 13.50 -7.77
N VAL A 420 4.17 12.56 -7.00
CA VAL A 420 4.52 12.33 -5.60
C VAL A 420 5.42 11.09 -5.56
N ILE A 421 6.73 11.30 -5.45
CA ILE A 421 7.77 10.27 -5.58
C ILE A 421 8.55 10.05 -4.27
N GLY A 422 9.11 8.86 -4.07
CA GLY A 422 10.14 8.63 -3.04
C GLY A 422 11.51 9.14 -3.52
N HIS A 423 12.43 9.40 -2.59
CA HIS A 423 13.81 9.78 -2.96
C HIS A 423 14.50 8.63 -3.72
N ASP A 424 14.16 7.39 -3.40
CA ASP A 424 14.62 6.19 -4.08
C ASP A 424 14.30 6.15 -5.57
N GLU A 425 13.27 6.89 -6.01
CA GLU A 425 12.84 7.04 -7.40
C GLU A 425 13.54 8.22 -8.13
N VAL A 426 14.39 8.98 -7.45
CA VAL A 426 15.16 10.09 -8.05
C VAL A 426 16.40 9.56 -8.80
N PRO A 427 16.63 9.98 -10.05
CA PRO A 427 17.81 9.57 -10.80
C PRO A 427 19.11 10.19 -10.29
N GLY A 428 20.23 9.49 -10.49
CA GLY A 428 21.56 10.10 -10.43
C GLY A 428 21.79 11.03 -11.61
N VAL A 429 22.37 12.21 -11.38
CA VAL A 429 22.53 13.24 -12.42
C VAL A 429 23.48 12.82 -13.56
N LEU A 430 24.53 12.06 -13.24
CA LEU A 430 25.53 11.51 -14.16
C LEU A 430 25.90 10.09 -13.72
N ASP A 431 26.64 9.36 -14.57
CA ASP A 431 27.09 7.98 -14.33
C ASP A 431 27.68 7.73 -12.93
N ALA A 432 28.51 8.66 -12.45
CA ALA A 432 29.19 8.54 -11.16
C ALA A 432 28.22 8.63 -9.97
N ASN A 433 27.06 9.27 -10.16
CA ASN A 433 26.08 9.53 -9.10
C ASN A 433 25.02 8.44 -8.99
N VAL A 434 24.81 7.62 -10.03
CA VAL A 434 23.70 6.64 -10.06
C VAL A 434 23.77 5.67 -8.87
N LYS A 435 24.97 5.16 -8.55
CA LYS A 435 25.15 4.17 -7.48
C LYS A 435 25.01 4.77 -6.07
N THR A 436 25.37 6.04 -5.88
CA THR A 436 25.41 6.70 -4.56
C THR A 436 24.11 7.42 -4.23
N GLN A 437 23.15 7.41 -5.13
CA GLN A 437 21.85 8.00 -4.89
C GLN A 437 21.04 7.19 -3.89
N HIS A 438 20.15 7.90 -3.24
CA HIS A 438 19.39 7.47 -2.07
C HIS A 438 18.30 6.44 -2.36
N TRP A 439 17.78 5.86 -1.28
CA TRP A 439 16.88 4.70 -1.32
C TRP A 439 15.76 4.74 -0.26
N ASP A 440 15.59 5.87 0.44
CA ASP A 440 14.46 6.23 1.29
C ASP A 440 13.22 6.62 0.45
N PRO A 441 11.98 6.46 0.98
CA PRO A 441 11.61 6.07 2.34
C PRO A 441 11.69 4.55 2.62
N GLY A 442 12.27 3.79 1.68
CA GLY A 442 12.54 2.37 1.86
C GLY A 442 11.34 1.44 1.64
N PRO A 443 11.53 0.14 1.90
CA PRO A 443 10.54 -0.90 1.59
C PRO A 443 9.27 -0.86 2.46
N PHE A 444 9.31 -0.19 3.61
CA PHE A 444 8.26 -0.24 4.63
C PHE A 444 7.35 1.00 4.66
N TRP A 445 7.57 1.98 3.79
CA TRP A 445 6.60 3.04 3.56
C TRP A 445 5.38 2.51 2.80
N ASP A 446 4.20 2.58 3.42
CA ASP A 446 2.95 2.10 2.83
C ASP A 446 2.36 3.13 1.84
N TRP A 447 2.97 3.20 0.65
CA TRP A 447 2.43 3.92 -0.51
C TRP A 447 0.93 3.68 -0.79
N ASN A 448 0.38 2.48 -0.60
CA ASN A 448 -1.03 2.22 -0.86
C ASN A 448 -1.92 2.98 0.12
N HIS A 449 -1.57 2.95 1.41
CA HIS A 449 -2.25 3.74 2.44
C HIS A 449 -2.05 5.24 2.21
N TYR A 450 -0.81 5.68 1.98
CA TYR A 450 -0.50 7.08 1.78
C TYR A 450 -1.26 7.70 0.60
N MET A 451 -1.26 7.01 -0.56
CA MET A 451 -2.03 7.45 -1.72
C MET A 451 -3.54 7.38 -1.46
N GLY A 452 -4.01 6.43 -0.65
CA GLY A 452 -5.41 6.37 -0.19
C GLY A 452 -5.81 7.59 0.64
N LEU A 453 -4.98 8.01 1.59
CA LEU A 453 -5.18 9.23 2.37
C LEU A 453 -5.18 10.47 1.47
N LEU A 454 -4.36 10.49 0.42
CA LEU A 454 -4.36 11.55 -0.60
C LEU A 454 -5.64 11.60 -1.44
N GLY A 455 -6.50 10.58 -1.39
CA GLY A 455 -7.61 10.43 -2.33
C GLY A 455 -7.13 10.15 -3.75
N ALA A 456 -5.89 9.68 -3.87
CA ALA A 456 -5.23 9.38 -5.13
C ALA A 456 -5.48 7.92 -5.55
N PRO A 457 -5.28 7.59 -6.83
CA PRO A 457 -5.41 6.21 -7.29
C PRO A 457 -4.38 5.29 -6.61
N THR A 458 -4.84 4.39 -5.72
CA THR A 458 -3.98 3.36 -5.12
C THR A 458 -3.80 2.16 -6.04
N GLY A 459 -4.85 1.84 -6.80
CA GLY A 459 -4.94 0.66 -7.65
C GLY A 459 -5.15 -0.67 -6.90
N ALA A 460 -5.27 -0.65 -5.57
CA ALA A 460 -5.49 -1.82 -4.71
C ALA A 460 -6.92 -2.43 -4.81
N GLU A 461 -7.70 -2.03 -5.80
CA GLU A 461 -9.08 -2.48 -5.99
C GLU A 461 -9.16 -3.59 -7.03
N GLY A 462 -8.68 -4.79 -6.72
CA GLY A 462 -9.13 -6.02 -7.37
C GLY A 462 -8.19 -6.72 -8.35
N PRO A 463 -8.64 -7.86 -8.91
CA PRO A 463 -7.83 -8.65 -9.82
C PRO A 463 -7.58 -7.85 -11.10
N GLY A 464 -6.31 -7.62 -11.40
CA GLY A 464 -5.84 -7.28 -12.73
C GLY A 464 -6.33 -8.25 -13.80
N GLY A 465 -6.34 -7.78 -15.04
CA GLY A 465 -6.75 -8.59 -16.20
C GLY A 465 -5.59 -9.38 -16.82
N PRO A 466 -5.87 -10.25 -17.81
CA PRO A 466 -4.87 -10.66 -18.78
C PRO A 466 -4.28 -9.41 -19.41
N TYR A 467 -3.02 -9.14 -19.09
CA TYR A 467 -2.34 -7.99 -19.63
C TYR A 467 -1.80 -8.28 -21.03
N LYS A 468 -1.93 -7.29 -21.91
CA LYS A 468 -1.43 -7.37 -23.28
C LYS A 468 -0.19 -6.50 -23.43
N ALA A 469 0.73 -6.92 -24.30
CA ALA A 469 1.89 -6.09 -24.62
C ALA A 469 1.45 -4.68 -25.09
N GLY A 470 2.11 -3.65 -24.57
CA GLY A 470 1.81 -2.24 -24.81
C GLY A 470 0.74 -1.63 -23.91
N GLN A 471 0.06 -2.41 -23.06
CA GLN A 471 -0.88 -1.88 -22.07
C GLN A 471 -0.11 -1.20 -20.93
N VAL A 472 -0.68 -0.15 -20.33
CA VAL A 472 -0.12 0.47 -19.13
C VAL A 472 -0.80 -0.10 -17.90
N VAL A 473 0.02 -0.52 -16.93
CA VAL A 473 -0.43 -1.06 -15.65
C VAL A 473 0.19 -0.29 -14.51
N ARG A 474 -0.60 -0.05 -13.47
CA ARG A 474 -0.10 0.39 -12.17
C ARG A 474 0.25 -0.84 -11.35
N VAL A 475 1.48 -0.93 -10.85
CA VAL A 475 1.92 -2.02 -9.99
C VAL A 475 1.43 -1.76 -8.56
N VAL A 476 0.84 -2.75 -7.89
CA VAL A 476 0.14 -2.58 -6.61
C VAL A 476 0.30 -3.80 -5.68
N PRO A 477 1.53 -4.20 -5.32
CA PRO A 477 1.71 -5.20 -4.27
C PRO A 477 0.98 -4.74 -2.98
N PRO A 478 0.22 -5.62 -2.31
CA PRO A 478 -0.54 -5.25 -1.13
C PRO A 478 0.36 -5.12 0.11
N PHE A 479 0.15 -4.11 0.95
CA PHE A 479 0.85 -3.99 2.25
C PHE A 479 0.18 -4.89 3.30
N THR A 480 0.26 -6.21 3.13
CA THR A 480 -0.34 -7.21 4.04
C THR A 480 0.54 -8.45 4.13
N THR A 481 0.17 -9.43 4.96
CA THR A 481 0.82 -10.76 5.03
C THR A 481 0.83 -11.50 3.68
N ALA A 482 0.01 -11.10 2.70
CA ALA A 482 0.07 -11.63 1.34
C ALA A 482 1.34 -11.24 0.57
N ASN A 483 2.06 -10.19 1.00
CA ASN A 483 3.31 -9.73 0.41
C ASN A 483 4.34 -9.34 1.48
N GLN A 484 5.15 -10.30 1.88
CA GLN A 484 6.26 -10.10 2.82
C GLN A 484 7.56 -10.64 2.20
N PRO A 485 8.16 -9.91 1.26
CA PRO A 485 9.38 -10.35 0.59
C PRO A 485 10.53 -10.54 1.59
N LYS A 486 11.41 -11.52 1.33
CA LYS A 486 12.64 -11.69 2.11
C LYS A 486 13.59 -10.52 1.86
N ILE A 487 13.99 -9.83 2.91
CA ILE A 487 14.92 -8.69 2.85
C ILE A 487 16.14 -8.98 3.74
N THR A 488 17.31 -8.52 3.30
CA THR A 488 18.51 -8.40 4.12
C THR A 488 18.96 -6.94 4.21
N ASN A 489 19.62 -6.58 5.29
CA ASN A 489 20.30 -5.30 5.45
C ASN A 489 21.74 -5.56 5.91
N ASN A 490 22.72 -5.19 5.09
CA ASN A 490 24.14 -5.45 5.34
C ASN A 490 24.42 -6.95 5.60
N GLY A 491 23.70 -7.83 4.89
CA GLY A 491 23.81 -9.29 5.03
C GLY A 491 23.01 -9.90 6.18
N SER A 492 22.48 -9.10 7.11
CA SER A 492 21.61 -9.56 8.19
C SER A 492 20.17 -9.73 7.70
N ALA A 493 19.47 -10.76 8.14
CA ALA A 493 18.06 -10.96 7.79
C ALA A 493 17.19 -9.92 8.49
N VAL A 494 16.30 -9.28 7.75
CA VAL A 494 15.25 -8.39 8.30
C VAL A 494 14.03 -9.24 8.62
N PRO A 495 13.35 -9.04 9.78
CA PRO A 495 12.11 -9.72 10.11
C PRO A 495 11.07 -9.63 8.99
N GLN A 496 10.35 -10.73 8.79
CA GLN A 496 9.35 -10.81 7.73
C GLN A 496 8.14 -9.93 8.09
N GLN A 497 7.93 -8.87 7.31
CA GLN A 497 6.83 -7.93 7.51
C GLN A 497 6.29 -7.45 6.15
N PRO A 498 5.07 -6.88 6.10
CA PRO A 498 4.52 -6.34 4.86
C PRO A 498 5.45 -5.30 4.22
N ALA A 499 5.53 -5.30 2.88
CA ALA A 499 6.31 -4.31 2.13
C ALA A 499 5.57 -3.87 0.87
N ASN A 500 5.84 -2.65 0.39
CA ASN A 500 5.18 -2.08 -0.80
C ASN A 500 6.01 -2.20 -2.09
N PHE A 501 6.68 -3.34 -2.27
CA PHE A 501 7.36 -3.71 -3.51
C PHE A 501 7.22 -5.21 -3.82
N THR A 502 7.53 -5.58 -5.06
CA THR A 502 7.77 -6.98 -5.46
C THR A 502 9.07 -7.11 -6.26
N TYR A 503 9.68 -8.29 -6.23
CA TYR A 503 10.92 -8.56 -6.96
C TYR A 503 10.69 -8.74 -8.46
N LEU A 504 11.66 -8.27 -9.23
CA LEU A 504 11.74 -8.41 -10.68
C LEU A 504 12.72 -9.51 -11.07
N TYR A 505 12.29 -10.34 -12.01
CA TYR A 505 12.96 -11.55 -12.47
C TYR A 505 13.26 -11.48 -13.97
N SER A 506 14.28 -12.22 -14.39
CA SER A 506 14.69 -12.35 -15.80
C SER A 506 13.74 -13.22 -16.63
N SER A 507 12.96 -14.10 -16.00
CA SER A 507 11.94 -14.94 -16.64
C SER A 507 10.74 -15.12 -15.69
N PRO A 508 9.59 -15.66 -16.16
CA PRO A 508 8.37 -15.84 -15.37
C PRO A 508 8.50 -17.00 -14.36
N SER A 509 9.48 -16.92 -13.46
CA SER A 509 9.75 -17.90 -12.41
C SER A 509 10.55 -17.28 -11.28
N THR A 510 10.15 -17.55 -10.03
CA THR A 510 10.89 -17.14 -8.83
C THR A 510 12.21 -17.90 -8.66
N SER A 511 12.42 -19.00 -9.42
CA SER A 511 13.70 -19.71 -9.48
C SER A 511 14.67 -19.10 -10.50
N SER A 512 14.24 -18.13 -11.29
CA SER A 512 15.13 -17.42 -12.23
C SER A 512 15.94 -16.35 -11.51
N ALA A 513 17.01 -15.86 -12.15
CA ALA A 513 17.79 -14.77 -11.61
C ALA A 513 16.93 -13.51 -11.47
N THR A 514 17.02 -12.84 -10.32
CA THR A 514 16.49 -11.48 -10.15
C THR A 514 17.21 -10.53 -11.12
N LEU A 515 16.57 -9.42 -11.46
CA LEU A 515 17.22 -8.41 -12.28
C LEU A 515 18.47 -7.83 -11.63
N THR A 516 19.33 -7.29 -12.49
CA THR A 516 20.53 -6.55 -12.11
C THR A 516 20.53 -5.22 -12.84
N ASP A 517 20.98 -4.18 -12.13
CA ASP A 517 21.21 -2.87 -12.71
C ASP A 517 22.69 -2.69 -13.11
N PRO A 518 22.99 -2.20 -14.32
CA PRO A 518 24.36 -2.07 -14.81
C PRO A 518 25.23 -1.04 -14.06
N TYR A 519 24.65 -0.13 -13.27
CA TYR A 519 25.40 0.77 -12.38
C TYR A 519 25.62 0.17 -11.00
N LEU A 520 24.67 -0.60 -10.48
CA LEU A 520 24.85 -1.29 -9.20
C LEU A 520 25.84 -2.47 -9.31
N GLY A 521 25.92 -3.11 -10.47
CA GLY A 521 26.76 -4.30 -10.65
C GLY A 521 26.16 -5.54 -9.97
N SER A 522 27.02 -6.45 -9.51
CA SER A 522 26.57 -7.63 -8.77
C SER A 522 26.26 -7.26 -7.33
N GLN A 523 24.99 -7.39 -6.94
CA GLN A 523 24.51 -7.17 -5.57
C GLN A 523 23.82 -8.40 -5.04
N THR A 524 23.82 -8.56 -3.72
CA THR A 524 22.95 -9.53 -3.06
C THR A 524 21.50 -9.13 -3.37
N TRP A 525 20.75 -10.06 -3.95
CA TRP A 525 19.41 -9.77 -4.47
C TRP A 525 18.42 -9.36 -3.39
N SER A 526 18.61 -9.84 -2.15
CA SER A 526 17.72 -9.56 -1.03
C SER A 526 18.03 -8.25 -0.31
N GLU A 527 19.11 -7.55 -0.63
CA GLU A 527 19.47 -6.32 0.08
C GLU A 527 18.35 -5.26 -0.05
N GLY A 528 18.05 -4.61 1.06
CA GLY A 528 17.03 -3.59 1.20
C GLY A 528 17.21 -2.41 0.24
N TRP A 529 18.43 -1.89 0.19
CA TRP A 529 18.84 -0.78 -0.67
C TRP A 529 19.03 -1.16 -2.14
N ASN A 530 18.98 -2.46 -2.49
CA ASN A 530 19.10 -2.91 -3.88
C ASN A 530 17.79 -2.64 -4.64
N TRP A 531 17.65 -1.41 -5.14
CA TRP A 531 16.50 -0.96 -5.93
C TRP A 531 16.48 -1.55 -7.36
N GLY A 532 17.61 -2.04 -7.87
CA GLY A 532 17.75 -2.49 -9.26
C GLY A 532 16.88 -3.69 -9.65
N ASN A 533 16.32 -4.40 -8.67
CA ASN A 533 15.50 -5.59 -8.85
C ASN A 533 14.11 -5.51 -8.21
N LYS A 534 13.62 -4.31 -7.91
CA LYS A 534 12.33 -4.10 -7.25
C LYS A 534 11.42 -3.23 -8.10
N VAL A 535 10.11 -3.41 -7.94
CA VAL A 535 9.12 -2.47 -8.47
C VAL A 535 8.15 -2.12 -7.33
N LEU A 536 7.96 -0.83 -7.12
CA LEU A 536 7.18 -0.28 -6.01
C LEU A 536 5.70 -0.14 -6.33
N ALA A 537 4.90 -0.08 -5.27
CA ALA A 537 3.47 0.21 -5.36
C ALA A 537 3.18 1.62 -5.92
N GLY A 538 2.21 1.64 -6.82
CA GLY A 538 1.54 2.78 -7.41
C GLY A 538 2.18 3.38 -8.67
N GLY A 539 3.40 3.00 -9.03
CA GLY A 539 4.04 3.45 -10.28
C GLY A 539 3.44 2.79 -11.53
N GLU A 540 3.37 3.54 -12.63
CA GLU A 540 2.85 3.06 -13.92
C GLU A 540 3.96 2.54 -14.85
N PHE A 541 3.73 1.37 -15.43
CA PHE A 541 4.68 0.70 -16.32
C PHE A 541 3.98 0.10 -17.55
N VAL A 542 4.71 0.03 -18.67
CA VAL A 542 4.18 -0.57 -19.89
C VAL A 542 4.48 -2.06 -19.90
N VAL A 543 3.44 -2.86 -20.09
CA VAL A 543 3.51 -4.32 -20.22
C VAL A 543 4.30 -4.68 -21.47
N ALA A 544 5.38 -5.45 -21.29
CA ALA A 544 6.15 -6.04 -22.37
C ALA A 544 5.60 -7.40 -22.79
N GLU A 545 5.06 -8.18 -21.84
CA GLU A 545 4.48 -9.51 -22.04
C GLU A 545 3.68 -9.93 -20.80
N ALA A 546 2.74 -10.87 -20.91
CA ALA A 546 2.15 -11.54 -19.75
C ALA A 546 1.99 -13.04 -20.03
N ARG A 547 2.12 -13.86 -18.98
CA ARG A 547 1.98 -15.32 -19.02
C ARG A 547 1.38 -15.81 -17.70
N GLN A 548 0.14 -16.29 -17.72
CA GLN A 548 -0.55 -16.76 -16.51
C GLN A 548 -0.47 -15.70 -15.39
N ASP A 549 0.03 -16.07 -14.21
CA ASP A 549 0.22 -15.19 -13.05
C ASP A 549 1.52 -14.36 -13.11
N TRP A 550 2.13 -14.18 -14.29
CA TRP A 550 3.36 -13.41 -14.47
C TRP A 550 3.14 -12.27 -15.45
N THR A 551 3.57 -11.08 -15.06
CA THR A 551 3.53 -9.89 -15.90
C THR A 551 4.94 -9.36 -16.08
N ALA A 552 5.32 -9.15 -17.33
CA ALA A 552 6.59 -8.53 -17.69
C ALA A 552 6.35 -7.06 -18.06
N ILE A 553 7.14 -6.16 -17.50
CA ILE A 553 7.15 -4.73 -17.84
C ILE A 553 8.45 -4.35 -18.53
N TRP A 554 8.42 -3.28 -19.33
CA TRP A 554 9.65 -2.63 -19.79
C TRP A 554 10.29 -1.87 -18.63
N TYR A 555 11.54 -2.20 -18.33
CA TYR A 555 12.23 -1.71 -17.14
C TYR A 555 13.74 -1.74 -17.36
N GLY A 556 14.40 -0.59 -17.31
CA GLY A 556 15.86 -0.46 -17.39
C GLY A 556 16.46 -1.02 -18.68
N GLY A 557 15.77 -0.90 -19.81
CA GLY A 557 16.20 -1.48 -21.08
C GLY A 557 15.95 -2.99 -21.20
N LYS A 558 15.23 -3.61 -20.27
CA LYS A 558 14.99 -5.05 -20.19
C LYS A 558 13.49 -5.37 -20.07
N LYS A 559 13.15 -6.63 -20.33
CA LYS A 559 11.88 -7.22 -19.93
C LYS A 559 12.02 -7.72 -18.49
N ALA A 560 11.20 -7.22 -17.58
CA ALA A 560 11.27 -7.49 -16.14
C ALA A 560 10.00 -8.15 -15.65
N TRP A 561 10.10 -9.39 -15.16
CA TRP A 561 8.94 -10.18 -14.73
C TRP A 561 8.68 -10.04 -13.24
N PHE A 562 7.46 -9.68 -12.85
CA PHE A 562 7.00 -9.83 -11.47
C PHE A 562 5.87 -10.85 -11.41
N GLN A 563 5.72 -11.45 -10.23
CA GLN A 563 4.62 -12.36 -9.98
C GLN A 563 3.35 -11.56 -9.65
N ASN A 564 2.34 -11.72 -10.49
CA ASN A 564 1.04 -11.06 -10.40
C ASN A 564 -0.07 -12.10 -10.12
N ARG A 565 -0.05 -12.68 -8.92
CA ARG A 565 -0.92 -13.81 -8.55
C ARG A 565 -2.40 -13.46 -8.67
N GLY A 566 -3.12 -14.12 -9.57
CA GLY A 566 -4.55 -13.86 -9.78
C GLY A 566 -4.85 -12.39 -10.13
N GLY A 567 -3.88 -11.68 -10.72
CA GLY A 567 -4.01 -10.27 -11.10
C GLY A 567 -3.83 -9.25 -9.97
N GLN A 568 -3.62 -9.67 -8.71
CA GLN A 568 -3.80 -8.78 -7.56
C GLN A 568 -2.70 -7.71 -7.37
N PHE A 569 -1.55 -7.83 -8.05
CA PHE A 569 -0.38 -6.97 -7.85
C PHE A 569 -0.23 -5.94 -8.97
N ALA A 570 -1.23 -5.82 -9.85
CA ALA A 570 -1.27 -4.77 -10.85
C ALA A 570 -2.71 -4.47 -11.26
N THR A 571 -2.99 -3.22 -11.66
CA THR A 571 -4.27 -2.80 -12.24
C THR A 571 -4.05 -2.06 -13.56
N ALA A 572 -5.04 -2.08 -14.47
CA ALA A 572 -4.94 -1.37 -15.74
C ALA A 572 -5.06 0.16 -15.56
N ALA A 573 -4.19 0.94 -16.20
CA ALA A 573 -4.19 2.40 -16.13
C ALA A 573 -4.89 3.08 -17.34
N GLY A 574 -5.82 2.38 -18.01
CA GLY A 574 -6.48 2.88 -19.23
C GLY A 574 -5.57 2.82 -20.46
N THR A 575 -5.62 3.86 -21.31
CA THR A 575 -4.85 3.97 -22.57
C THR A 575 -4.07 5.28 -22.69
N PRO A 576 -3.19 5.61 -21.72
CA PRO A 576 -2.38 6.82 -21.81
C PRO A 576 -1.39 6.74 -22.97
N ASP A 577 -0.83 7.90 -23.34
CA ASP A 577 0.31 7.92 -24.26
C ASP A 577 1.54 7.35 -23.58
N VAL A 578 2.34 6.60 -24.34
CA VAL A 578 3.61 6.02 -23.90
C VAL A 578 4.72 6.43 -24.85
N VAL A 579 5.92 6.55 -24.30
CA VAL A 579 7.12 6.94 -25.05
C VAL A 579 7.75 5.73 -25.70
N THR A 580 8.12 5.86 -26.97
CA THR A 580 8.94 4.87 -27.69
C THR A 580 9.96 5.55 -28.60
N ALA A 581 11.06 4.86 -28.92
CA ALA A 581 12.07 5.37 -29.84
C ALA A 581 11.46 5.67 -31.22
N LYS A 582 11.93 6.72 -31.89
CA LYS A 582 11.56 6.99 -33.29
C LYS A 582 12.06 5.89 -34.21
N ALA A 583 11.35 5.68 -35.33
CA ALA A 583 11.72 4.68 -36.32
C ALA A 583 13.17 4.91 -36.81
N GLY A 584 13.95 3.82 -36.88
CA GLY A 584 15.37 3.85 -37.29
C GLY A 584 16.38 4.05 -36.16
N ALA A 585 15.96 4.45 -34.96
CA ALA A 585 16.85 4.50 -33.80
C ALA A 585 16.99 3.12 -33.14
N SER A 586 18.22 2.64 -32.95
CA SER A 586 18.49 1.38 -32.22
C SER A 586 18.43 1.57 -30.70
N SER A 587 18.82 2.75 -30.21
CA SER A 587 18.78 3.17 -28.81
C SER A 587 18.63 4.69 -28.73
N VAL A 588 17.81 5.17 -27.79
CA VAL A 588 17.68 6.59 -27.44
C VAL A 588 18.33 6.85 -26.07
N PRO A 589 19.16 7.90 -25.92
CA PRO A 589 19.80 8.23 -24.65
C PRO A 589 18.80 8.55 -23.54
N VAL A 590 19.09 8.08 -22.33
CA VAL A 590 18.37 8.42 -21.10
C VAL A 590 19.26 9.31 -20.24
N TYR A 591 18.71 10.43 -19.78
CA TYR A 591 19.39 11.44 -18.99
C TYR A 591 18.92 11.38 -17.54
N GLY A 592 19.84 11.63 -16.60
CA GLY A 592 19.53 11.76 -15.17
C GLY A 592 19.08 13.17 -14.76
N ARG A 593 19.13 14.12 -15.69
CA ARG A 593 18.80 15.54 -15.49
C ARG A 593 18.31 16.15 -16.80
N ALA A 594 17.51 17.22 -16.71
CA ALA A 594 16.96 17.93 -17.86
C ALA A 594 17.53 19.35 -17.93
N TYR A 595 18.81 19.47 -18.33
CA TYR A 595 19.50 20.76 -18.47
C TYR A 595 19.25 21.38 -19.86
N PRO A 596 19.36 22.71 -20.00
CA PRO A 596 19.26 23.38 -21.29
C PRO A 596 20.52 23.13 -22.13
N GLU A 597 20.42 23.24 -23.45
CA GLU A 597 21.59 23.18 -24.35
C GLU A 597 22.60 24.29 -24.08
N ASP A 598 23.88 24.07 -24.41
CA ASP A 598 24.99 25.01 -24.12
C ASP A 598 24.74 26.43 -24.66
N GLY A 599 24.07 26.54 -25.80
CA GLY A 599 23.71 27.82 -26.41
C GLY A 599 22.79 28.67 -25.55
N ALA A 600 21.95 28.07 -24.71
CA ALA A 600 21.01 28.79 -23.84
C ALA A 600 21.71 29.61 -22.75
N TYR A 601 22.95 29.25 -22.39
CA TYR A 601 23.73 29.98 -21.39
C TYR A 601 24.34 31.28 -21.94
N ALA A 602 24.44 31.42 -23.26
CA ALA A 602 25.06 32.58 -23.90
C ALA A 602 24.36 33.89 -23.51
N GLY A 603 25.13 34.87 -23.03
CA GLY A 603 24.60 36.18 -22.62
C GLY A 603 23.90 36.22 -21.25
N THR A 604 23.70 35.07 -20.59
CA THR A 604 23.06 35.01 -19.26
C THR A 604 24.00 35.36 -18.11
N GLY A 605 25.32 35.29 -18.35
CA GLY A 605 26.35 35.39 -17.31
C GLY A 605 26.56 34.10 -16.50
N VAL A 606 25.74 33.06 -16.75
CA VAL A 606 25.88 31.74 -16.11
C VAL A 606 26.85 30.87 -16.91
N PRO A 607 27.86 30.23 -16.28
CA PRO A 607 28.72 29.28 -16.95
C PRO A 607 27.95 28.05 -17.43
N VAL A 608 28.36 27.50 -18.59
CA VAL A 608 27.88 26.18 -19.03
C VAL A 608 28.30 25.13 -18.02
N GLN A 609 27.37 24.27 -17.65
CA GLN A 609 27.58 23.26 -16.62
C GLN A 609 28.55 22.16 -17.09
N ASN A 610 29.33 21.60 -16.16
CA ASN A 610 30.22 20.49 -16.50
C ASN A 610 29.41 19.30 -17.03
N LYS A 611 29.84 18.72 -18.16
CA LYS A 611 29.18 17.59 -18.82
C LYS A 611 27.70 17.87 -19.11
N ASN A 612 27.36 19.11 -19.48
CA ASN A 612 25.98 19.61 -19.60
C ASN A 612 25.06 18.68 -20.42
N ASN A 613 25.58 18.12 -21.52
CA ASN A 613 24.82 17.29 -22.46
C ASN A 613 25.03 15.77 -22.29
N GLU A 614 25.77 15.31 -21.27
CA GLU A 614 26.01 13.87 -21.08
C GLU A 614 24.73 13.14 -20.61
N SER A 615 24.44 12.02 -21.25
CA SER A 615 23.43 11.05 -20.82
C SER A 615 24.04 9.97 -19.91
N LEU A 616 23.19 9.16 -19.29
CA LEU A 616 23.61 7.98 -18.53
C LEU A 616 24.08 6.89 -19.52
N SER A 617 25.39 6.64 -19.59
CA SER A 617 26.02 5.87 -20.67
C SER A 617 25.59 4.40 -20.75
N LYS A 618 25.10 3.82 -19.65
CA LYS A 618 24.66 2.42 -19.58
C LYS A 618 23.16 2.23 -19.77
N TYR A 619 22.41 3.33 -19.96
CA TYR A 619 20.96 3.31 -20.13
C TYR A 619 20.56 3.78 -21.53
N GLY A 620 19.46 3.22 -22.02
CA GLY A 620 18.85 3.63 -23.29
C GLY A 620 17.47 3.02 -23.47
N VAL A 621 16.58 3.76 -24.14
CA VAL A 621 15.31 3.24 -24.64
C VAL A 621 15.59 2.53 -25.95
N LEU A 622 15.57 1.19 -25.93
CA LEU A 622 15.89 0.38 -27.11
C LEU A 622 14.71 0.29 -28.08
N SER A 623 15.00 0.03 -29.35
CA SER A 623 13.97 -0.18 -30.38
C SER A 623 12.91 -1.20 -29.94
N GLY A 624 11.63 -0.84 -30.10
CA GLY A 624 10.48 -1.67 -29.73
C GLY A 624 10.05 -1.59 -28.26
N GLN A 625 10.82 -0.92 -27.40
CA GLN A 625 10.45 -0.69 -26.01
C GLN A 625 9.48 0.49 -25.88
N LYS A 626 8.68 0.46 -24.82
CA LYS A 626 7.72 1.50 -24.49
C LYS A 626 7.80 1.81 -23.00
N TYR A 627 7.78 3.08 -22.63
CA TYR A 627 7.87 3.53 -21.24
C TYR A 627 6.73 4.50 -20.91
N ALA A 628 6.21 4.42 -19.68
CA ALA A 628 5.17 5.32 -19.20
C ALA A 628 5.76 6.71 -18.96
N LEU A 629 4.96 7.75 -19.22
CA LEU A 629 5.31 9.13 -18.91
C LEU A 629 5.21 9.34 -17.40
N ALA A 630 6.21 10.02 -16.84
CA ALA A 630 6.24 10.44 -15.43
C ALA A 630 6.00 11.96 -15.30
N GLY A 631 5.05 12.47 -16.09
CA GLY A 631 4.77 13.90 -16.23
C GLY A 631 4.77 14.40 -17.69
N GLY A 632 4.43 15.67 -17.85
CA GLY A 632 4.40 16.34 -19.17
C GLY A 632 5.79 16.64 -19.72
N ALA A 633 5.85 17.07 -20.98
CA ALA A 633 7.10 17.58 -21.55
C ALA A 633 7.55 18.85 -20.81
N LEU A 634 8.83 18.93 -20.46
CA LEU A 634 9.44 20.11 -19.86
C LEU A 634 10.61 20.63 -20.70
N LYS A 635 10.83 21.95 -20.68
CA LYS A 635 12.05 22.56 -21.24
C LYS A 635 13.22 22.30 -20.31
N GLY A 636 14.39 22.06 -20.90
CA GLY A 636 15.64 22.00 -20.13
C GLY A 636 15.88 23.33 -19.43
N SER A 637 16.22 23.29 -18.15
CA SER A 637 16.44 24.48 -17.35
C SER A 637 17.52 24.28 -16.28
N TYR A 638 18.13 25.38 -15.84
CA TYR A 638 19.12 25.39 -14.77
C TYR A 638 19.04 26.71 -14.00
N TYR A 639 18.83 26.63 -12.69
CA TYR A 639 18.87 27.79 -11.81
C TYR A 639 20.26 27.95 -11.19
N ASN A 640 20.95 29.02 -11.57
CA ASN A 640 22.21 29.41 -10.97
C ASN A 640 21.96 30.34 -9.78
N SER A 641 22.21 29.86 -8.56
CA SER A 641 22.14 30.70 -7.35
C SER A 641 23.25 31.74 -7.32
N GLY A 642 24.44 31.39 -7.84
CA GLY A 642 25.61 32.28 -7.89
C GLY A 642 26.18 32.51 -6.49
N ASN A 643 26.29 33.76 -6.06
CA ASN A 643 26.81 34.12 -4.74
C ASN A 643 25.69 34.15 -3.68
N ILE A 644 26.04 33.93 -2.40
CA ILE A 644 25.07 33.94 -1.28
C ILE A 644 24.25 35.25 -1.20
N ASP A 645 24.88 36.40 -1.48
CA ASP A 645 24.23 37.71 -1.47
C ASP A 645 23.51 38.04 -2.79
N GLY A 646 23.62 37.17 -3.80
CA GLY A 646 23.10 37.38 -5.15
C GLY A 646 23.93 38.34 -6.00
N SER A 647 25.12 38.74 -5.54
CA SER A 647 26.05 39.55 -6.34
C SER A 647 26.69 38.72 -7.46
N GLY A 648 27.26 39.39 -8.47
CA GLY A 648 27.96 38.73 -9.58
C GLY A 648 27.09 38.48 -10.81
N ALA A 649 27.74 38.41 -11.98
CA ALA A 649 27.06 38.14 -13.23
C ALA A 649 26.46 36.72 -13.23
N GLY A 650 25.21 36.59 -13.66
CA GLY A 650 24.51 35.30 -13.71
C GLY A 650 23.98 34.79 -12.36
N SER A 651 24.17 35.51 -11.25
CA SER A 651 23.61 35.11 -9.95
C SER A 651 22.08 35.26 -9.92
N ARG A 652 21.41 34.28 -9.31
CA ARG A 652 19.95 34.16 -9.24
C ARG A 652 19.26 34.21 -10.62
N VAL A 653 19.91 33.62 -11.63
CA VAL A 653 19.38 33.53 -13.00
C VAL A 653 18.90 32.11 -13.30
N VAL A 654 17.69 32.01 -13.85
CA VAL A 654 17.19 30.76 -14.46
C VAL A 654 17.55 30.78 -15.94
N VAL A 655 18.33 29.80 -16.39
CA VAL A 655 18.61 29.55 -17.80
C VAL A 655 17.57 28.57 -18.31
N VAL A 656 16.86 28.92 -19.38
CA VAL A 656 15.83 28.06 -20.01
C VAL A 656 16.19 27.88 -21.47
N GLY A 657 16.28 26.62 -21.91
CA GLY A 657 16.62 26.25 -23.28
C GLY A 657 15.40 25.94 -24.15
N ASP A 658 15.69 25.50 -25.37
CA ASP A 658 14.70 24.99 -26.33
C ASP A 658 14.66 23.46 -26.40
N THR A 659 15.70 22.77 -25.90
CA THR A 659 15.66 21.32 -25.72
C THR A 659 14.54 20.96 -24.75
N THR A 660 13.66 20.05 -25.15
CA THR A 660 12.57 19.55 -24.30
C THR A 660 12.76 18.08 -23.99
N TYR A 661 12.27 17.67 -22.82
CA TYR A 661 12.41 16.33 -22.27
C TYR A 661 11.05 15.77 -21.84
N TYR A 662 10.84 14.48 -22.06
CA TYR A 662 9.82 13.71 -21.35
C TYR A 662 10.45 13.03 -20.13
N PRO A 663 9.92 13.23 -18.92
CA PRO A 663 10.18 12.35 -17.79
C PRO A 663 9.47 11.00 -18.03
N ILE A 664 10.15 9.89 -17.75
CA ILE A 664 9.63 8.54 -17.93
C ILE A 664 9.95 7.66 -16.72
N ARG A 665 9.07 6.71 -16.43
CA ARG A 665 9.33 5.58 -15.53
C ARG A 665 10.28 4.60 -16.22
N PHE A 666 11.59 4.86 -16.14
CA PHE A 666 12.57 4.08 -16.89
C PHE A 666 12.90 2.76 -16.22
N ASN A 667 13.21 2.78 -14.92
CA ASN A 667 13.41 1.61 -14.07
C ASN A 667 12.75 1.90 -12.71
N HIS A 668 13.45 1.64 -11.60
CA HIS A 668 13.02 2.08 -10.27
C HIS A 668 12.87 3.60 -10.22
N ARG A 669 13.65 4.28 -11.05
CA ARG A 669 13.81 5.73 -11.06
C ARG A 669 13.23 6.38 -12.29
N ILE A 670 12.88 7.64 -12.12
CA ILE A 670 12.55 8.52 -13.23
C ILE A 670 13.79 8.74 -14.08
N GLY A 671 13.63 8.77 -15.40
CA GLY A 671 14.66 9.18 -16.35
C GLY A 671 14.10 10.22 -17.32
N TYR A 672 14.98 10.96 -17.98
CA TYR A 672 14.57 11.96 -18.98
C TYR A 672 15.01 11.53 -20.37
N VAL A 673 14.14 11.70 -21.36
CA VAL A 673 14.48 11.48 -22.78
C VAL A 673 14.12 12.72 -23.58
N ARG A 674 14.96 13.11 -24.54
CA ARG A 674 14.67 14.26 -25.39
C ARG A 674 13.45 13.98 -26.26
N THR A 675 12.52 14.91 -26.32
CA THR A 675 11.31 14.76 -27.17
C THR A 675 11.66 14.62 -28.65
N ALA A 676 12.81 15.16 -29.07
CA ALA A 676 13.32 15.07 -30.43
C ALA A 676 13.72 13.64 -30.85
N ASP A 677 14.02 12.76 -29.90
CA ASP A 677 14.54 11.40 -30.16
C ASP A 677 13.46 10.32 -30.03
N VAL A 678 12.30 10.66 -29.46
CA VAL A 678 11.20 9.74 -29.18
C VAL A 678 9.89 10.19 -29.82
N GLN A 679 8.91 9.30 -29.83
CA GLN A 679 7.54 9.62 -30.21
C GLN A 679 6.57 9.06 -29.18
N LEU A 680 5.41 9.72 -29.07
CA LEU A 680 4.29 9.23 -28.27
C LEU A 680 3.43 8.30 -29.12
N VAL A 681 3.05 7.17 -28.56
CA VAL A 681 2.07 6.25 -29.14
C VAL A 681 1.03 5.91 -28.08
N LYS A 682 -0.20 5.60 -28.49
CA LYS A 682 -1.22 5.16 -27.53
C LYS A 682 -0.85 3.80 -26.93
N GLY A 683 -1.07 3.67 -25.62
CA GLY A 683 -1.06 2.39 -24.92
C GLY A 683 -2.14 1.45 -25.47
N THR A 684 -1.91 0.15 -25.36
CA THR A 684 -2.87 -0.87 -25.76
C THR A 684 -4.09 -0.83 -24.84
N ALA A 685 -5.30 -0.90 -25.42
CA ALA A 685 -6.54 -0.95 -24.67
C ALA A 685 -6.62 -2.19 -23.75
N PRO A 686 -7.06 -2.03 -22.49
CA PRO A 686 -7.36 -3.16 -21.62
C PRO A 686 -8.39 -4.10 -22.26
N ASP A 687 -8.28 -5.38 -21.97
CA ASP A 687 -9.33 -6.34 -22.31
C ASP A 687 -10.60 -6.04 -21.50
N PRO A 688 -11.76 -5.81 -22.15
CA PRO A 688 -13.01 -5.52 -21.46
C PRO A 688 -13.52 -6.69 -20.60
N GLY A 689 -13.10 -7.94 -20.85
CA GLY A 689 -13.48 -9.10 -20.03
C GLY A 689 -14.95 -9.54 -20.16
N THR A 690 -15.70 -9.01 -21.11
CA THR A 690 -17.13 -9.27 -21.32
C THR A 690 -17.44 -10.65 -21.89
N ASP A 691 -16.45 -11.32 -22.48
CA ASP A 691 -16.55 -12.64 -23.12
C ASP A 691 -15.83 -13.75 -22.34
N ARG A 692 -15.20 -13.41 -21.21
CA ARG A 692 -14.50 -14.35 -20.34
C ARG A 692 -15.34 -14.67 -19.10
N TYR A 693 -15.56 -15.96 -18.85
CA TYR A 693 -16.44 -16.45 -17.80
C TYR A 693 -15.67 -16.87 -16.55
N ASN A 694 -16.18 -16.51 -15.38
CA ASN A 694 -15.58 -16.85 -14.10
C ASN A 694 -16.26 -18.04 -13.45
N ILE A 695 -15.52 -18.71 -12.57
CA ILE A 695 -16.05 -19.69 -11.62
C ILE A 695 -15.84 -19.19 -10.20
N LEU A 696 -16.78 -19.48 -9.31
CA LEU A 696 -16.62 -19.29 -7.87
C LEU A 696 -16.36 -20.63 -7.18
N GLY A 697 -15.45 -20.63 -6.22
CA GLY A 697 -15.22 -21.75 -5.31
C GLY A 697 -15.35 -21.30 -3.87
N ARG A 698 -16.08 -22.04 -3.04
CA ARG A 698 -16.08 -21.83 -1.59
C ARG A 698 -15.21 -22.90 -0.93
N ASP A 699 -14.25 -22.50 -0.11
CA ASP A 699 -13.46 -23.45 0.67
C ASP A 699 -14.14 -23.83 2.00
N ALA A 700 -13.55 -24.78 2.73
CA ALA A 700 -14.09 -25.29 3.98
C ALA A 700 -14.17 -24.21 5.09
N SER A 701 -13.32 -23.18 5.03
CA SER A 701 -13.33 -22.06 5.99
C SER A 701 -14.43 -21.04 5.70
N GLY A 702 -15.13 -21.17 4.56
CA GLY A 702 -16.19 -20.25 4.15
C GLY A 702 -15.66 -19.02 3.42
N VAL A 703 -14.46 -19.10 2.86
CA VAL A 703 -13.94 -18.08 1.95
C VAL A 703 -14.44 -18.39 0.54
N LEU A 704 -15.00 -17.37 -0.10
CA LEU A 704 -15.30 -17.38 -1.52
C LEU A 704 -14.07 -16.94 -2.31
N TRP A 705 -13.72 -17.76 -3.28
CA TRP A 705 -12.66 -17.58 -4.25
C TRP A 705 -13.26 -17.42 -5.64
N GLN A 706 -12.67 -16.58 -6.46
CA GLN A 706 -13.00 -16.45 -7.86
C GLN A 706 -11.83 -16.93 -8.72
N TYR A 707 -12.16 -17.71 -9.74
CA TYR A 707 -11.29 -18.18 -10.80
C TYR A 707 -11.66 -17.40 -12.06
N GLN A 708 -10.83 -16.44 -12.44
CA GLN A 708 -11.11 -15.62 -13.61
C GLN A 708 -10.83 -16.42 -14.89
N GLY A 709 -11.78 -16.39 -15.84
CA GLY A 709 -11.60 -17.05 -17.13
C GLY A 709 -10.51 -16.39 -17.96
N THR A 710 -9.68 -17.18 -18.65
CA THR A 710 -8.68 -16.69 -19.60
C THR A 710 -9.24 -16.48 -21.00
N GLY A 711 -10.35 -17.16 -21.32
CA GLY A 711 -10.85 -17.28 -22.69
C GLY A 711 -10.23 -18.44 -23.49
N GLU A 712 -9.27 -19.16 -22.91
CA GLU A 712 -8.50 -20.21 -23.57
C GLU A 712 -8.81 -21.60 -23.00
N ALA A 713 -9.29 -22.53 -23.83
CA ALA A 713 -9.75 -23.84 -23.34
C ALA A 713 -8.63 -24.70 -22.72
N THR A 714 -7.38 -24.53 -23.15
CA THR A 714 -6.22 -25.28 -22.66
C THR A 714 -5.66 -24.76 -21.34
N ALA A 715 -6.00 -23.54 -20.96
CA ALA A 715 -5.63 -22.92 -19.69
C ALA A 715 -6.80 -22.05 -19.21
N PRO A 716 -7.94 -22.63 -18.83
CA PRO A 716 -9.23 -21.93 -18.74
C PRO A 716 -9.31 -20.87 -17.65
N PHE A 717 -8.48 -20.98 -16.59
CA PHE A 717 -8.54 -20.08 -15.45
C PHE A 717 -7.16 -19.59 -15.02
N PHE A 718 -7.12 -18.35 -14.53
CA PHE A 718 -5.99 -17.82 -13.76
C PHE A 718 -5.94 -18.43 -12.34
N GLY A 719 -4.88 -18.13 -11.61
CA GLY A 719 -4.82 -18.40 -10.17
C GLY A 719 -6.03 -17.78 -9.46
N ARG A 720 -6.60 -18.50 -8.50
CA ARG A 720 -7.77 -18.01 -7.74
C ARG A 720 -7.41 -16.75 -6.94
N PHE A 721 -8.35 -15.83 -6.84
CA PHE A 721 -8.24 -14.69 -5.94
C PHE A 721 -9.39 -14.67 -4.93
N ARG A 722 -9.14 -14.08 -3.76
CA ARG A 722 -10.10 -14.08 -2.65
C ARG A 722 -11.14 -12.99 -2.86
N VAL A 723 -12.42 -13.37 -2.87
CA VAL A 723 -13.55 -12.42 -2.87
C VAL A 723 -13.88 -11.99 -1.44
N GLY A 724 -13.93 -12.92 -0.49
CA GLY A 724 -14.19 -12.61 0.93
C GLY A 724 -14.62 -13.82 1.77
N GLY A 725 -14.67 -13.66 3.09
CA GLY A 725 -15.15 -14.67 4.06
C GLY A 725 -16.67 -14.62 4.31
N GLY A 726 -17.17 -15.44 5.25
CA GLY A 726 -18.58 -15.46 5.67
C GLY A 726 -19.52 -16.33 4.81
N TRP A 727 -19.00 -17.02 3.80
CA TRP A 727 -19.82 -17.80 2.87
C TRP A 727 -20.28 -19.14 3.41
N ASN A 728 -19.83 -19.52 4.61
CA ASN A 728 -20.33 -20.69 5.34
C ASN A 728 -21.71 -20.48 5.95
N ASP A 729 -22.25 -19.26 5.94
CA ASP A 729 -23.64 -18.97 6.32
C ASP A 729 -24.64 -19.56 5.32
N TYR A 730 -24.18 -19.80 4.08
CA TYR A 730 -25.00 -20.30 2.98
C TYR A 730 -24.92 -21.83 2.87
N ASN A 731 -26.05 -22.47 2.61
CA ASN A 731 -26.10 -23.90 2.25
C ASN A 731 -26.29 -24.14 0.76
N MET A 732 -26.60 -23.09 -0.01
CA MET A 732 -26.74 -23.14 -1.46
C MET A 732 -26.36 -21.80 -2.07
N VAL A 733 -25.62 -21.85 -3.17
CA VAL A 733 -25.21 -20.68 -3.96
C VAL A 733 -25.36 -21.07 -5.43
N THR A 734 -26.00 -20.22 -6.23
CA THR A 734 -26.17 -20.44 -7.66
C THR A 734 -26.17 -19.12 -8.40
N THR A 735 -25.61 -19.13 -9.61
CA THR A 735 -25.58 -17.98 -10.51
C THR A 735 -26.93 -17.84 -11.20
N LEU A 736 -27.42 -16.61 -11.35
CA LEU A 736 -28.61 -16.30 -12.17
C LEU A 736 -28.21 -15.96 -13.60
N THR A 737 -27.11 -15.23 -13.75
CA THR A 737 -26.52 -14.91 -15.04
C THR A 737 -25.07 -15.39 -15.07
N ALA A 738 -24.48 -15.41 -16.27
CA ALA A 738 -23.04 -15.62 -16.41
C ALA A 738 -22.23 -14.68 -15.51
N LEU A 739 -21.35 -15.25 -14.69
CA LEU A 739 -20.30 -14.51 -14.00
C LEU A 739 -19.17 -14.23 -14.98
N ARG A 740 -18.78 -12.97 -15.12
CA ARG A 740 -17.82 -12.53 -16.13
C ARG A 740 -16.62 -11.83 -15.53
N ALA A 741 -15.51 -11.88 -16.27
CA ALA A 741 -14.22 -11.30 -15.88
C ALA A 741 -14.25 -9.78 -15.68
N ASP A 742 -15.27 -9.10 -16.21
CA ASP A 742 -15.57 -7.68 -15.98
C ASP A 742 -16.28 -7.42 -14.63
N GLY A 743 -16.54 -8.45 -13.82
CA GLY A 743 -17.25 -8.33 -12.55
C GLY A 743 -18.77 -8.23 -12.68
N THR A 744 -19.32 -8.46 -13.88
CA THR A 744 -20.77 -8.62 -14.06
C THR A 744 -21.20 -10.05 -13.74
N GLY A 745 -22.47 -10.19 -13.38
CA GLY A 745 -23.10 -11.47 -13.10
C GLY A 745 -23.81 -11.48 -11.75
N ASP A 746 -25.09 -11.82 -11.77
CA ASP A 746 -25.92 -11.90 -10.58
C ASP A 746 -25.96 -13.33 -10.03
N MET A 747 -26.14 -13.46 -8.72
CA MET A 747 -26.31 -14.74 -8.05
C MET A 747 -27.30 -14.65 -6.90
N VAL A 748 -27.79 -15.81 -6.47
CA VAL A 748 -28.56 -15.96 -5.24
C VAL A 748 -27.90 -16.98 -4.33
N ALA A 749 -28.08 -16.77 -3.03
CA ALA A 749 -27.60 -17.68 -2.01
C ALA A 749 -28.68 -17.90 -0.95
N ARG A 750 -28.88 -19.16 -0.54
CA ARG A 750 -29.79 -19.51 0.55
C ARG A 750 -28.98 -19.74 1.81
N ASP A 751 -29.31 -19.02 2.87
CA ASP A 751 -28.68 -19.22 4.17
C ASP A 751 -29.21 -20.47 4.88
N LYS A 752 -28.52 -20.88 5.94
CA LYS A 752 -28.90 -22.04 6.75
C LYS A 752 -30.27 -21.90 7.44
N SER A 753 -30.78 -20.68 7.60
CA SER A 753 -32.12 -20.42 8.16
C SER A 753 -33.25 -20.52 7.11
N GLY A 754 -32.90 -20.67 5.83
CA GLY A 754 -33.86 -20.75 4.73
C GLY A 754 -34.29 -19.40 4.17
N VAL A 755 -33.51 -18.34 4.41
CA VAL A 755 -33.68 -17.06 3.73
C VAL A 755 -32.90 -17.07 2.44
N LEU A 756 -33.53 -16.64 1.34
CA LEU A 756 -32.86 -16.40 0.07
C LEU A 756 -32.38 -14.95 0.01
N TRP A 757 -31.13 -14.80 -0.41
CA TRP A 757 -30.44 -13.53 -0.61
C TRP A 757 -30.05 -13.38 -2.07
N TYR A 758 -30.19 -12.17 -2.59
CA TYR A 758 -29.79 -11.79 -3.94
C TYR A 758 -28.52 -10.94 -3.88
N TYR A 759 -27.62 -11.20 -4.82
CA TYR A 759 -26.35 -10.51 -4.95
C TYR A 759 -26.21 -10.02 -6.38
N LYS A 760 -26.20 -8.68 -6.52
CA LYS A 760 -26.06 -8.02 -7.80
C LYS A 760 -24.59 -7.97 -8.22
N GLY A 761 -24.31 -8.32 -9.47
CA GLY A 761 -23.02 -8.06 -10.11
C GLY A 761 -22.74 -6.57 -10.19
N THR A 762 -21.53 -6.14 -9.86
CA THR A 762 -21.18 -4.71 -9.79
C THR A 762 -20.58 -4.15 -11.07
N GLY A 763 -20.09 -5.02 -11.96
CA GLY A 763 -19.23 -4.59 -13.08
C GLY A 763 -17.84 -4.13 -12.61
N ASN A 764 -17.46 -4.48 -11.39
CA ASN A 764 -16.12 -4.26 -10.86
C ASN A 764 -15.54 -5.62 -10.44
N PRO A 765 -14.50 -6.14 -11.12
CA PRO A 765 -13.96 -7.46 -10.82
C PRO A 765 -13.33 -7.56 -9.43
N ALA A 766 -13.00 -6.43 -8.79
CA ALA A 766 -12.53 -6.33 -7.41
C ALA A 766 -13.57 -6.64 -6.36
N LYS A 767 -14.79 -6.22 -6.65
CA LYS A 767 -15.94 -6.22 -5.76
C LYS A 767 -17.08 -6.82 -6.56
N PRO A 768 -16.97 -8.07 -7.04
CA PRO A 768 -17.86 -8.60 -8.08
C PRO A 768 -19.32 -8.61 -7.64
N PHE A 769 -19.61 -8.57 -6.34
CA PHE A 769 -20.95 -8.52 -5.79
C PHE A 769 -21.17 -7.31 -4.88
N GLY A 770 -22.33 -6.67 -5.03
CA GLY A 770 -22.80 -5.63 -4.11
C GLY A 770 -23.32 -6.22 -2.78
N SER A 771 -23.76 -5.33 -1.89
CA SER A 771 -24.43 -5.73 -0.64
C SER A 771 -25.62 -6.64 -0.92
N ARG A 772 -25.74 -7.72 -0.13
CA ARG A 772 -26.84 -8.70 -0.29
C ARG A 772 -28.20 -8.05 -0.06
N ALA A 773 -29.16 -8.33 -0.94
CA ALA A 773 -30.56 -7.94 -0.79
C ALA A 773 -31.39 -9.13 -0.30
N ARG A 774 -32.25 -8.92 0.69
CA ARG A 774 -33.10 -10.00 1.21
C ARG A 774 -34.26 -10.26 0.24
N VAL A 775 -34.36 -11.47 -0.29
CA VAL A 775 -35.51 -11.89 -1.10
C VAL A 775 -36.66 -12.31 -0.20
N GLY A 776 -36.40 -13.16 0.79
CA GLY A 776 -37.42 -13.63 1.74
C GLY A 776 -37.06 -14.94 2.42
N GLY A 777 -37.81 -15.29 3.48
CA GLY A 777 -37.72 -16.59 4.17
C GLY A 777 -38.55 -17.69 3.48
N GLY A 778 -38.53 -18.91 4.03
CA GLY A 778 -39.38 -20.01 3.58
C GLY A 778 -38.80 -20.89 2.48
N TRP A 779 -37.56 -20.63 2.03
CA TRP A 779 -36.91 -21.38 0.95
C TRP A 779 -36.41 -22.77 1.36
N SER A 780 -36.63 -23.18 2.61
CA SER A 780 -36.32 -24.53 3.12
C SER A 780 -37.26 -25.62 2.59
N VAL A 781 -38.33 -25.24 1.87
CA VAL A 781 -39.21 -26.18 1.15
C VAL A 781 -38.53 -26.81 -0.07
N TYR A 782 -37.47 -26.16 -0.59
CA TYR A 782 -36.71 -26.60 -1.75
C TYR A 782 -35.48 -27.42 -1.36
N ASP A 783 -35.26 -28.54 -2.04
CA ASP A 783 -34.01 -29.30 -1.92
C ASP A 783 -32.96 -28.90 -2.96
N THR A 784 -33.41 -28.26 -4.04
CA THR A 784 -32.59 -27.79 -5.16
C THR A 784 -33.07 -26.41 -5.59
N ILE A 785 -32.14 -25.47 -5.79
CA ILE A 785 -32.38 -24.15 -6.38
C ILE A 785 -31.21 -23.92 -7.36
N THR A 786 -31.53 -23.63 -8.62
CA THR A 786 -30.53 -23.28 -9.64
C THR A 786 -31.03 -22.12 -10.48
N GLY A 787 -30.13 -21.22 -10.88
CA GLY A 787 -30.44 -20.29 -11.97
C GLY A 787 -30.87 -21.05 -13.22
N ALA A 788 -31.57 -20.36 -14.11
CA ALA A 788 -31.98 -20.90 -15.40
C ALA A 788 -31.75 -19.91 -16.55
N ARG A 789 -30.99 -18.83 -16.32
CA ARG A 789 -30.87 -17.67 -17.21
C ARG A 789 -32.26 -17.21 -17.68
N ASP A 790 -32.40 -16.70 -18.90
CA ASP A 790 -33.70 -16.31 -19.44
C ASP A 790 -34.46 -17.51 -20.03
N LEU A 791 -35.07 -18.32 -19.16
CA LEU A 791 -35.84 -19.49 -19.55
C LEU A 791 -37.25 -19.11 -20.06
N SER A 792 -37.75 -17.96 -19.59
CA SER A 792 -39.07 -17.42 -19.91
C SER A 792 -39.10 -16.63 -21.23
N GLY A 793 -37.94 -16.18 -21.73
CA GLY A 793 -37.77 -15.43 -22.96
C GLY A 793 -38.05 -13.92 -22.83
N ASP A 794 -38.03 -13.37 -21.62
CA ASP A 794 -38.36 -11.96 -21.33
C ASP A 794 -37.14 -11.05 -21.15
N GLY A 795 -35.95 -11.59 -21.38
CA GLY A 795 -34.66 -10.92 -21.27
C GLY A 795 -34.11 -10.85 -19.84
N ARG A 796 -34.76 -11.49 -18.86
CA ARG A 796 -34.38 -11.44 -17.44
C ARG A 796 -33.99 -12.83 -16.96
N ALA A 797 -33.07 -12.87 -16.00
CA ALA A 797 -32.64 -14.14 -15.44
C ALA A 797 -33.70 -14.71 -14.49
N ASP A 798 -34.07 -15.95 -14.76
CA ASP A 798 -35.02 -16.77 -14.04
C ASP A 798 -34.31 -17.75 -13.11
N LEU A 799 -35.10 -18.32 -12.21
CA LEU A 799 -34.68 -19.33 -11.25
C LEU A 799 -35.63 -20.52 -11.31
N ILE A 800 -35.10 -21.73 -11.22
CA ILE A 800 -35.90 -22.92 -10.99
C ILE A 800 -35.59 -23.51 -9.62
N ALA A 801 -36.62 -24.04 -8.97
CA ALA A 801 -36.51 -24.66 -7.66
C ALA A 801 -37.31 -25.96 -7.61
N ARG A 802 -36.70 -27.02 -7.09
CA ARG A 802 -37.38 -28.30 -6.87
C ARG A 802 -37.74 -28.43 -5.40
N ASP A 803 -39.02 -28.65 -5.14
CA ASP A 803 -39.48 -28.91 -3.78
C ASP A 803 -39.19 -30.34 -3.34
N LYS A 804 -39.26 -30.58 -2.03
CA LYS A 804 -39.03 -31.91 -1.43
C LYS A 804 -40.01 -32.99 -1.89
N SER A 805 -41.12 -32.63 -2.55
CA SER A 805 -42.07 -33.58 -3.15
C SER A 805 -41.73 -33.95 -4.60
N GLY A 806 -40.73 -33.29 -5.19
CA GLY A 806 -40.30 -33.53 -6.58
C GLY A 806 -41.04 -32.70 -7.62
N VAL A 807 -41.71 -31.61 -7.22
CA VAL A 807 -42.28 -30.64 -8.16
C VAL A 807 -41.24 -29.57 -8.46
N LEU A 808 -41.06 -29.29 -9.75
CA LEU A 808 -40.22 -28.19 -10.23
C LEU A 808 -41.08 -26.93 -10.41
N TRP A 809 -40.56 -25.83 -9.92
CA TRP A 809 -41.15 -24.50 -9.95
C TRP A 809 -40.26 -23.54 -10.72
N LEU A 810 -40.86 -22.64 -11.48
CA LEU A 810 -40.21 -21.53 -12.17
C LEU A 810 -40.53 -20.21 -11.46
N TYR A 811 -39.48 -19.47 -11.15
CA TYR A 811 -39.50 -18.11 -10.62
C TYR A 811 -38.98 -17.16 -11.68
N LYS A 812 -39.89 -16.46 -12.35
CA LYS A 812 -39.54 -15.49 -13.38
C LYS A 812 -38.79 -14.30 -12.79
N GLY A 813 -37.75 -13.84 -13.46
CA GLY A 813 -36.97 -12.67 -13.06
C GLY A 813 -37.74 -11.38 -13.28
N THR A 814 -37.71 -10.46 -12.32
CA THR A 814 -38.29 -9.11 -12.49
C THR A 814 -37.25 -8.10 -12.94
N GLY A 815 -35.95 -8.44 -12.95
CA GLY A 815 -34.83 -7.52 -13.18
C GLY A 815 -34.66 -6.43 -12.11
N ASN A 816 -35.43 -6.48 -11.01
CA ASN A 816 -35.30 -5.59 -9.87
C ASN A 816 -34.71 -6.34 -8.68
N ALA A 817 -33.48 -6.02 -8.30
CA ALA A 817 -32.76 -6.67 -7.20
C ALA A 817 -33.51 -6.64 -5.84
N ALA A 818 -34.36 -5.64 -5.59
CA ALA A 818 -35.16 -5.55 -4.36
C ALA A 818 -36.38 -6.48 -4.36
N LYS A 819 -36.83 -6.94 -5.53
CA LYS A 819 -37.94 -7.88 -5.71
C LYS A 819 -37.62 -8.82 -6.88
N PRO A 820 -36.57 -9.66 -6.79
CA PRO A 820 -35.92 -10.24 -7.97
C PRO A 820 -36.79 -11.25 -8.74
N PHE A 821 -37.84 -11.79 -8.11
CA PHE A 821 -38.70 -12.80 -8.73
C PHE A 821 -40.18 -12.45 -8.64
N GLU A 822 -40.94 -12.86 -9.66
CA GLU A 822 -42.41 -12.90 -9.65
C GLU A 822 -42.92 -14.06 -8.77
N ALA A 823 -44.25 -14.23 -8.73
CA ALA A 823 -44.86 -15.40 -8.11
C ALA A 823 -44.45 -16.69 -8.83
N MET A 824 -44.22 -17.75 -8.06
CA MET A 824 -43.81 -19.05 -8.60
C MET A 824 -44.88 -19.65 -9.52
N SER A 825 -44.45 -20.28 -10.60
CA SER A 825 -45.29 -21.03 -11.53
C SER A 825 -44.87 -22.50 -11.55
N ARG A 826 -45.82 -23.40 -11.67
CA ARG A 826 -45.56 -24.84 -11.63
C ARG A 826 -45.09 -25.33 -12.99
N VAL A 827 -43.89 -25.92 -13.07
CA VAL A 827 -43.40 -26.59 -14.29
C VAL A 827 -43.97 -28.01 -14.38
N GLY A 828 -43.86 -28.80 -13.30
CA GLY A 828 -44.38 -30.17 -13.28
C GLY A 828 -43.84 -31.02 -12.13
N GLY A 829 -44.44 -32.20 -11.91
CA GLY A 829 -43.96 -33.20 -10.95
C GLY A 829 -43.03 -34.24 -11.57
N GLY A 830 -42.51 -35.16 -10.76
CA GLY A 830 -41.68 -36.29 -11.24
C GLY A 830 -40.18 -36.03 -11.27
N TRP A 831 -39.71 -34.87 -10.81
CA TRP A 831 -38.30 -34.49 -10.86
C TRP A 831 -37.42 -35.18 -9.81
N SER A 832 -37.99 -36.01 -8.94
CA SER A 832 -37.27 -36.83 -7.94
C SER A 832 -36.43 -37.95 -8.55
N VAL A 833 -36.55 -38.20 -9.85
CA VAL A 833 -35.68 -39.12 -10.60
C VAL A 833 -34.26 -38.57 -10.74
N PHE A 834 -34.10 -37.25 -10.67
CA PHE A 834 -32.82 -36.55 -10.78
C PHE A 834 -32.16 -36.32 -9.41
N ASN A 835 -30.84 -36.43 -9.33
CA ASN A 835 -30.06 -36.09 -8.14
C ASN A 835 -29.22 -34.82 -8.30
N ALA A 836 -29.11 -34.28 -9.51
CA ALA A 836 -28.50 -32.99 -9.79
C ALA A 836 -29.21 -32.28 -10.95
N LEU A 837 -29.35 -30.96 -10.85
CA LEU A 837 -29.82 -30.05 -11.89
C LEU A 837 -28.77 -28.95 -12.02
N ALA A 838 -28.41 -28.58 -13.25
CA ALA A 838 -27.40 -27.55 -13.50
C ALA A 838 -27.81 -26.63 -14.65
N ASP A 839 -27.73 -25.32 -14.41
CA ASP A 839 -27.72 -24.31 -15.48
C ASP A 839 -26.51 -24.51 -16.38
N THR A 840 -26.73 -24.54 -17.67
CA THR A 840 -25.67 -24.65 -18.67
C THR A 840 -25.62 -23.47 -19.64
N GLY A 841 -26.57 -22.54 -19.54
CA GLY A 841 -26.86 -21.61 -20.61
C GLY A 841 -27.39 -22.32 -21.86
N ASP A 842 -27.06 -21.79 -23.03
CA ASP A 842 -27.50 -22.31 -24.33
C ASP A 842 -26.54 -23.39 -24.83
N LEU A 843 -26.87 -24.65 -24.58
CA LEU A 843 -26.08 -25.80 -25.05
C LEU A 843 -26.38 -26.16 -26.50
N THR A 844 -27.56 -25.80 -26.99
CA THR A 844 -28.00 -26.12 -28.34
C THR A 844 -27.57 -25.10 -29.39
N GLY A 845 -27.18 -23.89 -28.96
CA GLY A 845 -26.81 -22.77 -29.82
C GLY A 845 -28.02 -22.07 -30.46
N ASP A 846 -29.23 -22.24 -29.91
CA ASP A 846 -30.48 -21.70 -30.46
C ASP A 846 -30.88 -20.33 -29.86
N GLY A 847 -30.06 -19.80 -28.96
CA GLY A 847 -30.26 -18.55 -28.24
C GLY A 847 -31.09 -18.68 -26.96
N ARG A 848 -31.48 -19.90 -26.54
CA ARG A 848 -32.36 -20.14 -25.39
C ARG A 848 -31.62 -20.87 -24.29
N ALA A 849 -32.03 -20.62 -23.04
CA ALA A 849 -31.42 -21.27 -21.90
C ALA A 849 -31.86 -22.74 -21.78
N ASP A 850 -30.89 -23.65 -21.72
CA ASP A 850 -31.10 -25.08 -21.53
C ASP A 850 -30.81 -25.51 -20.09
N LEU A 851 -31.31 -26.70 -19.73
CA LEU A 851 -31.04 -27.33 -18.45
C LEU A 851 -30.46 -28.73 -18.64
N ILE A 852 -29.43 -29.06 -17.87
CA ILE A 852 -28.94 -30.43 -17.73
C ILE A 852 -29.39 -31.03 -16.40
N ALA A 853 -29.87 -32.27 -16.47
CA ALA A 853 -30.24 -33.05 -15.29
C ALA A 853 -29.48 -34.38 -15.28
N ARG A 854 -28.98 -34.77 -14.11
CA ARG A 854 -28.38 -36.09 -13.89
C ARG A 854 -29.33 -36.95 -13.08
N ASP A 855 -29.63 -38.14 -13.58
CA ASP A 855 -30.42 -39.12 -12.84
C ASP A 855 -29.58 -39.92 -11.84
N LYS A 856 -30.28 -40.64 -10.96
CA LYS A 856 -29.65 -41.45 -9.90
C LYS A 856 -28.78 -42.61 -10.43
N SER A 857 -28.89 -42.95 -11.71
CA SER A 857 -28.06 -43.97 -12.38
C SER A 857 -26.83 -43.37 -13.08
N GLY A 858 -26.64 -42.05 -13.01
CA GLY A 858 -25.55 -41.36 -13.68
C GLY A 858 -25.77 -41.16 -15.18
N VAL A 859 -27.03 -41.15 -15.65
CA VAL A 859 -27.36 -40.73 -17.01
C VAL A 859 -27.64 -39.23 -17.01
N LEU A 860 -27.07 -38.55 -18.00
CA LEU A 860 -27.22 -37.12 -18.24
C LEU A 860 -28.32 -36.88 -19.28
N TRP A 861 -29.22 -35.96 -18.96
CA TRP A 861 -30.39 -35.59 -19.75
C TRP A 861 -30.37 -34.10 -20.07
N LEU A 862 -30.70 -33.76 -21.31
CA LEU A 862 -30.85 -32.38 -21.79
C LEU A 862 -32.33 -32.02 -21.88
N TYR A 863 -32.69 -30.93 -21.22
CA TYR A 863 -33.96 -30.25 -21.32
C TYR A 863 -33.75 -28.96 -22.10
N LYS A 864 -34.17 -28.96 -23.37
CA LYS A 864 -34.04 -27.79 -24.23
C LYS A 864 -35.02 -26.70 -23.80
N GLY A 865 -34.56 -25.47 -23.70
CA GLY A 865 -35.39 -24.31 -23.36
C GLY A 865 -36.32 -23.90 -24.49
N THR A 866 -37.53 -23.47 -24.15
CA THR A 866 -38.47 -22.95 -25.14
C THR A 866 -38.58 -21.42 -25.15
N GLY A 867 -37.94 -20.72 -24.20
CA GLY A 867 -38.12 -19.27 -24.03
C GLY A 867 -39.59 -18.90 -23.78
N ASN A 868 -40.33 -19.76 -23.07
CA ASN A 868 -41.74 -19.56 -22.78
C ASN A 868 -42.09 -20.12 -21.40
N ALA A 869 -42.39 -19.22 -20.45
CA ALA A 869 -42.71 -19.59 -19.07
C ALA A 869 -43.87 -20.59 -18.91
N ALA A 870 -44.85 -20.61 -19.83
CA ALA A 870 -45.97 -21.55 -19.75
C ALA A 870 -45.58 -22.99 -20.15
N LYS A 871 -44.49 -23.15 -20.90
CA LYS A 871 -43.96 -24.45 -21.32
C LYS A 871 -42.43 -24.41 -21.35
N PRO A 872 -41.73 -24.29 -20.21
CA PRO A 872 -40.32 -23.89 -20.18
C PRO A 872 -39.36 -24.82 -20.93
N PHE A 873 -39.69 -26.11 -21.02
CA PHE A 873 -38.83 -27.12 -21.65
C PHE A 873 -39.54 -27.93 -22.73
N GLU A 874 -38.76 -28.39 -23.71
CA GLU A 874 -39.15 -29.49 -24.60
C GLU A 874 -39.12 -30.85 -23.89
N ALA A 875 -39.42 -31.92 -24.62
CA ALA A 875 -39.21 -33.28 -24.13
C ALA A 875 -37.72 -33.54 -23.87
N MET A 876 -37.40 -34.15 -22.73
CA MET A 876 -36.01 -34.47 -22.37
C MET A 876 -35.37 -35.41 -23.39
N SER A 877 -34.08 -35.20 -23.65
CA SER A 877 -33.28 -36.07 -24.52
C SER A 877 -32.08 -36.62 -23.77
N ARG A 878 -31.71 -37.87 -24.05
CA ARG A 878 -30.57 -38.52 -23.40
C ARG A 878 -29.27 -38.02 -24.03
N VAL A 879 -28.35 -37.50 -23.20
CA VAL A 879 -27.00 -37.11 -23.63
C VAL A 879 -26.07 -38.33 -23.57
N GLY A 880 -26.03 -39.04 -22.43
CA GLY A 880 -25.15 -40.19 -22.25
C GLY A 880 -25.16 -40.74 -20.82
N GLY A 881 -24.50 -41.89 -20.60
CA GLY A 881 -24.30 -42.48 -19.27
C GLY A 881 -22.87 -42.32 -18.75
N GLY A 882 -22.61 -42.74 -17.51
CA GLY A 882 -21.26 -42.73 -16.90
C GLY A 882 -20.93 -41.47 -16.09
N TRP A 883 -21.94 -40.69 -15.72
CA TRP A 883 -21.80 -39.43 -14.97
C TRP A 883 -22.05 -39.59 -13.47
N SER A 884 -22.04 -40.80 -12.91
CA SER A 884 -22.37 -41.11 -11.51
C SER A 884 -21.45 -40.42 -10.52
#